data_AF-A0AAV1WGZ5-F1
#
_entry.id   AF-A0AAV1WGZ5-F1
#
_cell.length_a   1.000
_cell.length_b   1.000
_cell.length_c   1.000
_cell.angle_alpha   90.00
_cell.angle_beta   90.00
_cell.angle_gamma   90.00
#
_symmetry.space_group_name_H-M   'P 1'
#
loop_
_entity.id
_entity.type
_entity.pdbx_description
1 polymer ?
#
loop_
_entity_poly.entity_id
_entity_poly.type
_entity_poly.pdbx_seq_one_letter_code
_entity_poly.pdbx_strand_id
1 'polypeptide(L)'
;MDLPNLSLILQAALSPNPDQRKAAELSLNQFQYAPQHLVRLLQIIVDNNCDMGLRQVASIHFKNFIAKYWSPYEFDPQQKISQSDKDVVRDHILVFVTQVPPLLRVQLGESLKTIIHSDYPEQWPHLLDWVKHNLQDQQVFGALFVLRILSRKYEFKSDEERTPVYHIVEETFPHLLNIFNKLVKIVTPSLEVADLIKIICKIFWSSIYLEIPKQLLDQNIFNAWMMLFFNELERSIPLEGQPVDPELRKSWGWWKVKKWTIHILNRLYTRFGDLKLQNPENRVFAQMFQKHYAGKILECHLHLLNVIRVGGYLPDRVINLILQYLSNSISRNSMYALLQPRLDFLLFEIVFPLMCFNDNDQKLWDEDPHEYVRKGYDIIEDLYSPRTAAMDFVSELVRKRGKENLQKFIQFIVEIFRRYDEASLEHKPYRQKDGALLAIGALCDKLKQTEPYKSELEPMLVQHVFPEFNSHVGHLRSKAAWVAGQYAHINFSDQNNFMKALHCVVSRIQDSELPVRVDSVFALRSFIEASKDLNDIRPILPQLLDELFKLMNEVENEDLVFTLETIVDKFGEEMAPYAIGLCQNLAAAFWRCMNTTEADDEADDPGALAAVGCLRAISTILESVSRLPHLFIEIEPTLLPIMRKMLTTDGQEVFEEVLEIVSYMTFFSPTISLDMWSLWPLVMEALADWAIDFFPNILVPLDNYISRGTANFLTCKEPDYQQSLWNMISSIMADKNMGDNDIIPAPKLIEVVFQNCRGQVDHWVEPYLRTTVERLRRTEKIYLKCLFMQVIADALYYNAALTLSILQKFGVASEIFSLWFRLLQQVKKSGARANFKREHEMKVCCLGLTSLVALPADQLPGEALGGMFRAILDLLLAYKDLVAEAAKEEVVAEDGDYMDGFQSDDEDEDANSSDKEMGGDAEDGDDADTITLRKLAEQVKSFRPTDVDDDDSDDDYSDEELQSPLDEVDPFVFFVDTVEAIRSSDPLRIENLTRTLEWNYQTLANDVAQHVEQRRAEIEKKKLEKASATIAS
;
A
#
# COMPACT_ATOMS: atom_id res chain seq x y z
N MET A 1 -19.72 2.44 47.91
CA MET A 1 -20.88 3.30 47.57
C MET A 1 -22.11 2.42 47.48
N ASP A 2 -23.17 2.70 48.21
CA ASP A 2 -24.44 1.99 48.16
C ASP A 2 -25.19 2.22 46.83
N LEU A 3 -26.09 1.29 46.49
CA LEU A 3 -26.84 1.28 45.23
C LEU A 3 -27.69 2.55 45.00
N PRO A 4 -28.40 3.12 46.00
CA PRO A 4 -29.21 4.33 45.80
C PRO A 4 -28.37 5.56 45.41
N ASN A 5 -27.18 5.72 46.01
CA ASN A 5 -26.30 6.84 45.68
C ASN A 5 -25.71 6.69 44.26
N LEU A 6 -25.38 5.45 43.84
CA LEU A 6 -24.93 5.20 42.48
C LEU A 6 -26.02 5.53 41.45
N SER A 7 -27.28 5.15 41.72
CA SER A 7 -28.42 5.51 40.87
C SER A 7 -28.61 7.03 40.74
N LEU A 8 -28.47 7.79 41.83
CA LEU A 8 -28.56 9.25 41.81
C LEU A 8 -27.45 9.90 40.97
N ILE A 9 -26.21 9.40 41.09
CA ILE A 9 -25.08 9.92 40.31
C ILE A 9 -25.28 9.62 38.82
N LEU A 10 -25.68 8.40 38.47
CA LEU A 10 -25.98 8.04 37.07
C LEU A 10 -27.15 8.84 36.50
N GLN A 11 -28.16 9.15 37.32
CA GLN A 11 -29.26 10.04 36.91
C GLN A 11 -28.79 11.49 36.72
N ALA A 12 -27.88 11.98 37.54
CA ALA A 12 -27.28 13.31 37.38
C ALA A 12 -26.40 13.40 36.12
N ALA A 13 -25.77 12.29 35.70
CA ALA A 13 -25.05 12.20 34.43
C ALA A 13 -25.96 12.35 33.19
N LEU A 14 -27.28 12.16 33.36
CA LEU A 14 -28.30 12.40 32.32
C LEU A 14 -28.91 13.80 32.36
N SER A 15 -28.47 14.67 33.27
CA SER A 15 -29.05 16.01 33.41
C SER A 15 -28.79 16.88 32.17
N PRO A 16 -29.75 17.69 31.71
CA PRO A 16 -29.49 18.69 30.67
C PRO A 16 -28.54 19.80 31.14
N ASN A 17 -28.28 19.92 32.45
CA ASN A 17 -27.35 20.90 33.01
C ASN A 17 -25.89 20.39 32.90
N PRO A 18 -25.00 21.10 32.17
CA PRO A 18 -23.61 20.69 31.96
C PRO A 18 -22.80 20.60 33.27
N ASP A 19 -23.06 21.47 34.26
CA ASP A 19 -22.33 21.46 35.53
C ASP A 19 -22.67 20.24 36.38
N GLN A 20 -23.96 19.83 36.36
CA GLN A 20 -24.40 18.62 37.06
C GLN A 20 -23.85 17.35 36.41
N ARG A 21 -23.78 17.30 35.07
CA ARG A 21 -23.18 16.17 34.35
C ARG A 21 -21.70 16.03 34.65
N LYS A 22 -20.92 17.13 34.53
CA LYS A 22 -19.49 17.12 34.84
C LYS A 22 -19.22 16.69 36.29
N ALA A 23 -20.02 17.18 37.24
CA ALA A 23 -19.89 16.77 38.64
C ALA A 23 -20.21 15.28 38.86
N ALA A 24 -21.21 14.75 38.14
CA ALA A 24 -21.57 13.34 38.18
C ALA A 24 -20.48 12.44 37.58
N GLU A 25 -19.91 12.81 36.43
CA GLU A 25 -18.79 12.11 35.77
C GLU A 25 -17.54 12.08 36.64
N LEU A 26 -17.18 13.22 37.25
CA LEU A 26 -16.09 13.29 38.22
C LEU A 26 -16.33 12.35 39.41
N SER A 27 -17.57 12.29 39.90
CA SER A 27 -17.94 11.37 40.99
C SER A 27 -17.81 9.90 40.55
N LEU A 28 -18.32 9.54 39.37
CA LEU A 28 -18.16 8.18 38.82
C LEU A 28 -16.68 7.80 38.72
N ASN A 29 -15.85 8.70 38.20
CA ASN A 29 -14.41 8.46 38.08
C ASN A 29 -13.70 8.25 39.41
N GLN A 30 -14.16 8.89 40.48
CA GLN A 30 -13.62 8.69 41.83
C GLN A 30 -14.03 7.34 42.44
N PHE A 31 -15.25 6.88 42.18
CA PHE A 31 -15.83 5.72 42.85
C PHE A 31 -15.83 4.42 42.02
N GLN A 32 -15.43 4.48 40.75
CA GLN A 32 -15.43 3.33 39.84
C GLN A 32 -14.56 2.15 40.31
N TYR A 33 -13.51 2.41 41.11
CA TYR A 33 -12.61 1.37 41.65
C TYR A 33 -13.05 0.82 43.01
N ALA A 34 -14.21 1.26 43.54
CA ALA A 34 -14.71 0.74 44.80
C ALA A 34 -15.19 -0.71 44.65
N PRO A 35 -15.00 -1.58 45.67
CA PRO A 35 -15.52 -2.94 45.64
C PRO A 35 -17.04 -2.99 45.35
N GLN A 36 -17.45 -4.00 44.58
CA GLN A 36 -18.82 -4.22 44.12
C GLN A 36 -19.36 -3.14 43.17
N HIS A 37 -18.54 -2.19 42.69
CA HIS A 37 -19.03 -1.17 41.74
C HIS A 37 -19.64 -1.83 40.49
N LEU A 38 -18.93 -2.78 39.87
CA LEU A 38 -19.44 -3.55 38.74
C LEU A 38 -20.70 -4.35 39.05
N VAL A 39 -20.75 -4.99 40.22
CA VAL A 39 -21.92 -5.78 40.65
C VAL A 39 -23.14 -4.87 40.82
N ARG A 40 -22.98 -3.66 41.37
CA ARG A 40 -24.07 -2.69 41.53
C ARG A 40 -24.55 -2.12 40.20
N LEU A 41 -23.63 -1.86 39.27
CA LEU A 41 -24.01 -1.48 37.90
C LEU A 41 -24.86 -2.59 37.26
N LEU A 42 -24.43 -3.85 37.39
CA LEU A 42 -25.18 -4.99 36.87
C LEU A 42 -26.58 -5.11 37.50
N GLN A 43 -26.71 -4.89 38.81
CA GLN A 43 -28.00 -4.85 39.52
C GLN A 43 -28.92 -3.75 38.97
N ILE A 44 -28.40 -2.55 38.72
CA ILE A 44 -29.19 -1.43 38.16
C ILE A 44 -29.66 -1.78 36.73
N ILE A 45 -28.80 -2.39 35.91
CA ILE A 45 -29.13 -2.75 34.51
C ILE A 45 -30.33 -3.71 34.43
N VAL A 46 -30.42 -4.67 35.37
CA VAL A 46 -31.46 -5.72 35.36
C VAL A 46 -32.71 -5.35 36.15
N ASP A 47 -32.65 -4.33 37.00
CA ASP A 47 -33.80 -3.89 37.78
C ASP A 47 -34.87 -3.25 36.89
N ASN A 48 -35.99 -3.94 36.74
CA ASN A 48 -37.13 -3.45 35.95
C ASN A 48 -37.87 -2.28 36.60
N ASN A 49 -37.57 -1.95 37.86
CA ASN A 49 -38.12 -0.76 38.53
C ASN A 49 -37.33 0.51 38.22
N CYS A 50 -36.12 0.39 37.67
CA CYS A 50 -35.30 1.53 37.25
C CYS A 50 -35.75 2.06 35.89
N ASP A 51 -35.68 3.38 35.70
CA ASP A 51 -35.96 4.02 34.42
C ASP A 51 -35.03 3.51 33.30
N MET A 52 -35.54 3.44 32.07
CA MET A 52 -34.79 2.93 30.93
C MET A 52 -33.53 3.76 30.64
N GLY A 53 -33.58 5.09 30.81
CA GLY A 53 -32.41 5.95 30.63
C GLY A 53 -31.31 5.64 31.65
N LEU A 54 -31.69 5.45 32.91
CA LEU A 54 -30.76 5.07 33.98
C LEU A 54 -30.10 3.71 33.71
N ARG A 55 -30.90 2.71 33.30
CA ARG A 55 -30.41 1.37 32.93
C ARG A 55 -29.45 1.42 31.75
N GLN A 56 -29.72 2.28 30.77
CA GLN A 56 -28.88 2.45 29.59
C GLN A 56 -27.51 3.03 29.96
N VAL A 57 -27.45 4.12 30.73
CA VAL A 57 -26.18 4.71 31.17
C VAL A 57 -25.38 3.74 32.04
N ALA A 58 -26.05 3.02 32.95
CA ALA A 58 -25.41 1.98 33.75
C ALA A 58 -24.76 0.91 32.86
N SER A 59 -25.45 0.47 31.79
CA SER A 59 -24.93 -0.54 30.85
C SER A 59 -23.75 -0.05 30.01
N ILE A 60 -23.74 1.21 29.60
CA ILE A 60 -22.62 1.82 28.87
C ILE A 60 -21.40 1.95 29.78
N HIS A 61 -21.60 2.43 31.01
CA HIS A 61 -20.51 2.54 31.99
C HIS A 61 -19.95 1.16 32.36
N PHE A 62 -20.82 0.16 32.54
CA PHE A 62 -20.41 -1.23 32.78
C PHE A 62 -19.54 -1.78 31.65
N LYS A 63 -19.97 -1.60 30.39
CA LYS A 63 -19.20 -2.00 29.20
C LYS A 63 -17.83 -1.33 29.16
N ASN A 64 -17.78 0.01 29.26
CA ASN A 64 -16.54 0.77 29.15
C ASN A 64 -15.54 0.39 30.26
N PHE A 65 -16.04 0.14 31.47
CA PHE A 65 -15.22 -0.27 32.59
C PHE A 65 -14.64 -1.68 32.39
N ILE A 66 -15.43 -2.64 31.89
CA ILE A 66 -14.96 -3.99 31.57
C ILE A 66 -13.92 -3.95 30.45
N ALA A 67 -14.20 -3.22 29.36
CA ALA A 67 -13.27 -3.10 28.24
C ALA A 67 -11.89 -2.59 28.67
N LYS A 68 -11.85 -1.65 29.62
CA LYS A 68 -10.60 -1.03 30.08
C LYS A 68 -9.86 -1.82 31.17
N TYR A 69 -10.57 -2.52 32.06
CA TYR A 69 -9.98 -3.05 33.29
C TYR A 69 -10.15 -4.56 33.50
N TRP A 70 -10.82 -5.29 32.61
CA TRP A 70 -10.99 -6.74 32.77
C TRP A 70 -9.68 -7.51 32.59
N SER A 71 -8.86 -7.13 31.61
CA SER A 71 -7.50 -7.63 31.40
C SER A 71 -6.57 -6.43 31.17
N PRO A 72 -5.77 -5.99 32.16
CA PRO A 72 -4.84 -4.88 31.97
C PRO A 72 -3.79 -5.23 30.92
N TYR A 73 -3.40 -4.25 30.09
CA TYR A 73 -2.23 -4.36 29.21
C TYR A 73 -0.97 -4.61 30.06
N GLU A 74 0.01 -5.33 29.50
CA GLU A 74 1.24 -5.78 30.20
C GLU A 74 2.00 -4.64 30.92
N PHE A 75 1.75 -3.38 30.57
CA PHE A 75 2.37 -2.18 31.13
C PHE A 75 1.63 -1.52 32.33
N ASP A 76 0.40 -1.93 32.69
CA ASP A 76 -0.30 -1.42 33.89
C ASP A 76 -0.41 -2.50 34.99
N PRO A 77 0.52 -2.52 35.98
CA PRO A 77 0.60 -3.58 36.99
C PRO A 77 -0.51 -3.56 38.06
N GLN A 78 -1.48 -2.62 38.00
CA GLN A 78 -2.53 -2.52 39.01
C GLN A 78 -3.84 -3.20 38.58
N GLN A 79 -4.14 -4.35 39.20
CA GLN A 79 -5.42 -5.03 39.05
C GLN A 79 -6.55 -4.21 39.71
N LYS A 80 -7.34 -3.50 38.90
CA LYS A 80 -8.41 -2.58 39.33
C LYS A 80 -9.76 -3.26 39.61
N ILE A 81 -9.91 -4.55 39.28
CA ILE A 81 -11.12 -5.34 39.52
C ILE A 81 -10.80 -6.52 40.46
N SER A 82 -11.58 -6.65 41.55
CA SER A 82 -11.44 -7.76 42.49
C SER A 82 -11.88 -9.09 41.86
N GLN A 83 -11.21 -10.19 42.21
CA GLN A 83 -11.57 -11.52 41.70
C GLN A 83 -13.01 -11.91 42.09
N SER A 84 -13.46 -11.55 43.30
CA SER A 84 -14.84 -11.80 43.74
C SER A 84 -15.87 -11.08 42.87
N ASP A 85 -15.59 -9.84 42.43
CA ASP A 85 -16.50 -9.12 41.54
C ASP A 85 -16.51 -9.76 40.15
N LYS A 86 -15.35 -10.24 39.65
CA LYS A 86 -15.26 -10.99 38.39
C LYS A 86 -16.12 -12.26 38.44
N ASP A 87 -16.02 -13.03 39.52
CA ASP A 87 -16.76 -14.29 39.70
C ASP A 87 -18.27 -14.04 39.68
N VAL A 88 -18.75 -13.04 40.45
CA VAL A 88 -20.17 -12.67 40.48
C VAL A 88 -20.66 -12.23 39.10
N VAL A 89 -19.88 -11.44 38.36
CA VAL A 89 -20.24 -11.02 37.01
C VAL A 89 -20.34 -12.23 36.08
N ARG A 90 -19.37 -13.15 36.10
CA ARG A 90 -19.38 -14.38 35.28
C ARG A 90 -20.62 -15.24 35.55
N ASP A 91 -20.97 -15.45 36.81
CA ASP A 91 -22.10 -16.29 37.20
C ASP A 91 -23.46 -15.73 36.72
N HIS A 92 -23.61 -14.41 36.64
CA HIS A 92 -24.91 -13.79 36.40
C HIS A 92 -25.09 -13.20 34.99
N ILE A 93 -24.01 -12.78 34.32
CA ILE A 93 -24.11 -12.10 33.02
C ILE A 93 -24.76 -12.97 31.93
N LEU A 94 -24.54 -14.29 31.97
CA LEU A 94 -25.10 -15.25 31.02
C LEU A 94 -26.62 -15.33 31.09
N VAL A 95 -27.19 -15.14 32.29
CA VAL A 95 -28.64 -15.13 32.52
C VAL A 95 -29.21 -13.76 32.20
N PHE A 96 -28.53 -12.69 32.62
CA PHE A 96 -29.06 -11.33 32.48
C PHE A 96 -29.10 -10.85 31.03
N VAL A 97 -28.16 -11.26 30.18
CA VAL A 97 -28.16 -10.89 28.76
C VAL A 97 -29.44 -11.35 28.03
N THR A 98 -30.07 -12.44 28.49
CA THR A 98 -31.31 -12.95 27.88
C THR A 98 -32.56 -12.22 28.39
N GLN A 99 -32.52 -11.71 29.62
CA GLN A 99 -33.66 -11.08 30.30
C GLN A 99 -33.81 -9.58 29.99
N VAL A 100 -32.73 -8.91 29.58
CA VAL A 100 -32.77 -7.46 29.31
C VAL A 100 -33.30 -7.13 27.90
N PRO A 101 -33.86 -5.92 27.68
CA PRO A 101 -34.28 -5.44 26.36
C PRO A 101 -33.12 -5.36 25.34
N PRO A 102 -33.39 -5.37 24.02
CA PRO A 102 -32.36 -5.32 22.98
C PRO A 102 -31.31 -4.22 23.16
N LEU A 103 -31.74 -3.01 23.57
CA LEU A 103 -30.85 -1.86 23.78
C LEU A 103 -29.77 -2.11 24.83
N LEU A 104 -30.12 -2.79 25.94
CA LEU A 104 -29.18 -3.16 27.00
C LEU A 104 -28.41 -4.44 26.64
N ARG A 105 -29.05 -5.35 25.92
CA ARG A 105 -28.46 -6.62 25.48
C ARG A 105 -27.23 -6.41 24.62
N VAL A 106 -27.22 -5.39 23.76
CA VAL A 106 -26.05 -5.04 22.94
C VAL A 106 -24.87 -4.66 23.83
N GLN A 107 -25.09 -3.86 24.88
CA GLN A 107 -24.03 -3.43 25.79
C GLN A 107 -23.50 -4.58 26.67
N LEU A 108 -24.40 -5.39 27.23
CA LEU A 108 -24.01 -6.59 27.98
C LEU A 108 -23.35 -7.64 27.08
N GLY A 109 -23.75 -7.73 25.81
CA GLY A 109 -23.15 -8.61 24.81
C GLY A 109 -21.70 -8.24 24.51
N GLU A 110 -21.39 -6.94 24.38
CA GLU A 110 -20.01 -6.48 24.20
C GLU A 110 -19.17 -6.72 25.47
N SER A 111 -19.76 -6.49 26.64
CA SER A 111 -19.12 -6.83 27.92
C SER A 111 -18.78 -8.32 28.01
N LEU A 112 -19.76 -9.18 27.67
CA LEU A 112 -19.58 -10.63 27.64
C LEU A 112 -18.52 -11.06 26.62
N LYS A 113 -18.44 -10.37 25.47
CA LYS A 113 -17.39 -10.60 24.48
C LYS A 113 -16.01 -10.36 25.08
N THR A 114 -15.77 -9.22 25.73
CA THR A 114 -14.48 -8.95 26.40
C THR A 114 -14.14 -10.05 27.42
N ILE A 115 -15.09 -10.41 28.28
CA ILE A 115 -14.88 -11.44 29.31
C ILE A 115 -14.52 -12.79 28.67
N ILE A 116 -15.25 -13.23 27.64
CA ILE A 116 -14.95 -14.51 26.94
C ILE A 116 -13.59 -14.47 26.25
N HIS A 117 -13.20 -13.33 25.67
CA HIS A 117 -11.90 -13.19 25.00
C HIS A 117 -10.74 -13.31 25.99
N SER A 118 -10.88 -12.77 27.19
CA SER A 118 -9.85 -12.85 28.24
C SER A 118 -9.84 -14.18 29.00
N ASP A 119 -11.01 -14.73 29.35
CA ASP A 119 -11.09 -15.74 30.41
C ASP A 119 -11.31 -17.18 29.91
N TYR A 120 -11.82 -17.40 28.69
CA TYR A 120 -12.08 -18.75 28.17
C TYR A 120 -10.91 -19.27 27.30
N PRO A 121 -10.49 -20.55 27.39
CA PRO A 121 -11.07 -21.62 28.21
C PRO A 121 -10.51 -21.73 29.63
N GLU A 122 -9.35 -21.14 29.95
CA GLU A 122 -8.58 -21.49 31.16
C GLU A 122 -9.22 -20.99 32.46
N GLN A 123 -9.71 -19.75 32.50
CA GLN A 123 -10.29 -19.12 33.70
C GLN A 123 -11.81 -19.30 33.80
N TRP A 124 -12.46 -19.72 32.70
CA TRP A 124 -13.91 -19.96 32.65
C TRP A 124 -14.29 -21.29 31.95
N PRO A 125 -13.83 -22.45 32.46
CA PRO A 125 -14.01 -23.75 31.80
C PRO A 125 -15.47 -24.20 31.71
N HIS A 126 -16.31 -23.86 32.70
CA HIS A 126 -17.72 -24.27 32.76
C HIS A 126 -18.66 -23.54 31.79
N LEU A 127 -18.16 -22.56 31.03
CA LEU A 127 -18.96 -21.80 30.07
C LEU A 127 -19.59 -22.70 28.99
N LEU A 128 -18.81 -23.66 28.47
CA LEU A 128 -19.30 -24.57 27.43
C LEU A 128 -20.36 -25.53 27.95
N ASP A 129 -20.22 -26.01 29.19
CA ASP A 129 -21.24 -26.86 29.84
C ASP A 129 -22.56 -26.10 29.99
N TRP A 130 -22.50 -24.83 30.38
CA TRP A 130 -23.67 -23.96 30.46
C TRP A 130 -24.34 -23.80 29.10
N VAL A 131 -23.57 -23.56 28.03
CA VAL A 131 -24.10 -23.46 26.66
C VAL A 131 -24.78 -24.76 26.24
N LYS A 132 -24.12 -25.91 26.45
CA LYS A 132 -24.64 -27.23 26.10
C LYS A 132 -25.96 -27.53 26.81
N HIS A 133 -26.05 -27.25 28.10
CA HIS A 133 -27.27 -27.43 28.88
C HIS A 133 -28.41 -26.56 28.35
N ASN A 134 -28.17 -25.26 28.15
CA ASN A 134 -29.20 -24.31 27.75
C ASN A 134 -29.64 -24.45 26.28
N LEU A 135 -28.84 -25.10 25.41
CA LEU A 135 -29.28 -25.48 24.06
C LEU A 135 -30.37 -26.56 24.07
N GLN A 136 -30.45 -27.37 25.13
CA GLN A 136 -31.45 -28.44 25.26
C GLN A 136 -32.72 -27.99 25.99
N ASP A 137 -32.67 -26.86 26.70
CA ASP A 137 -33.75 -26.33 27.52
C ASP A 137 -34.52 -25.17 26.82
N GLN A 138 -35.39 -24.44 27.53
CA GLN A 138 -36.22 -23.35 26.99
C GLN A 138 -35.44 -22.06 26.66
N GLN A 139 -34.15 -21.95 27.02
CA GLN A 139 -33.31 -20.75 26.86
C GLN A 139 -32.45 -20.76 25.58
N VAL A 140 -32.97 -21.34 24.48
CA VAL A 140 -32.23 -21.55 23.22
C VAL A 140 -31.61 -20.26 22.67
N PHE A 141 -32.33 -19.14 22.68
CA PHE A 141 -31.82 -17.87 22.18
C PHE A 141 -30.57 -17.41 22.95
N GLY A 142 -30.58 -17.52 24.28
CA GLY A 142 -29.46 -17.16 25.13
C GLY A 142 -28.22 -18.00 24.87
N ALA A 143 -28.41 -19.32 24.81
CA ALA A 143 -27.33 -20.25 24.50
C ALA A 143 -26.71 -19.98 23.12
N LEU A 144 -27.54 -19.73 22.09
CA LEU A 144 -27.08 -19.36 20.76
C LEU A 144 -26.32 -18.02 20.74
N PHE A 145 -26.78 -17.04 21.52
CA PHE A 145 -26.13 -15.73 21.62
C PHE A 145 -24.72 -15.85 22.21
N VAL A 146 -24.58 -16.58 23.33
CA VAL A 146 -23.28 -16.85 23.97
C VAL A 146 -22.38 -17.67 23.05
N LEU A 147 -22.92 -18.74 22.45
CA LEU A 147 -22.18 -19.60 21.52
C LEU A 147 -21.69 -18.81 20.30
N ARG A 148 -22.47 -17.86 19.78
CA ARG A 148 -22.04 -16.99 18.68
C ARG A 148 -20.79 -16.19 19.03
N ILE A 149 -20.73 -15.63 20.24
CA ILE A 149 -19.57 -14.87 20.72
C ILE A 149 -18.37 -15.81 20.87
N LEU A 150 -18.60 -16.99 21.48
CA LEU A 150 -17.57 -18.00 21.68
C LEU A 150 -16.96 -18.50 20.37
N SER A 151 -17.79 -18.83 19.37
CA SER A 151 -17.31 -19.23 18.04
C SER A 151 -16.61 -18.09 17.30
N ARG A 152 -17.02 -16.84 17.51
CA ARG A 152 -16.39 -15.67 16.87
C ARG A 152 -14.96 -15.44 17.37
N LYS A 153 -14.71 -15.70 18.66
CA LYS A 153 -13.37 -15.56 19.28
C LYS A 153 -12.29 -16.28 18.47
N TYR A 154 -12.62 -17.46 17.96
CA TYR A 154 -11.69 -18.31 17.23
C TYR A 154 -11.77 -18.15 15.70
N GLU A 155 -12.59 -17.24 15.16
CA GLU A 155 -12.85 -17.11 13.72
C GLU A 155 -11.57 -16.86 12.91
N PHE A 156 -10.65 -16.02 13.44
CA PHE A 156 -9.41 -15.59 12.78
C PHE A 156 -8.13 -16.04 13.51
N LYS A 157 -8.24 -17.00 14.43
CA LYS A 157 -7.08 -17.50 15.20
C LYS A 157 -6.27 -18.52 14.41
N SER A 158 -4.96 -18.64 14.70
CA SER A 158 -4.08 -19.65 14.11
C SER A 158 -4.48 -21.08 14.53
N ASP A 159 -4.03 -22.09 13.78
CA ASP A 159 -4.44 -23.49 14.01
C ASP A 159 -4.16 -23.99 15.44
N GLU A 160 -3.05 -23.57 16.05
CA GLU A 160 -2.70 -23.91 17.43
C GLU A 160 -3.71 -23.35 18.44
N GLU A 161 -4.05 -22.06 18.29
CA GLU A 161 -5.03 -21.36 19.14
C GLU A 161 -6.49 -21.78 18.86
N ARG A 162 -6.75 -22.46 17.74
CA ARG A 162 -8.08 -22.96 17.37
C ARG A 162 -8.46 -24.26 18.06
N THR A 163 -7.54 -24.93 18.77
CA THR A 163 -7.83 -26.19 19.49
C THR A 163 -9.16 -26.19 20.28
N PRO A 164 -9.51 -25.13 21.04
CA PRO A 164 -10.78 -25.08 21.78
C PRO A 164 -12.03 -25.07 20.89
N VAL A 165 -11.94 -24.57 19.64
CA VAL A 165 -13.08 -24.52 18.72
C VAL A 165 -13.54 -25.90 18.29
N TYR A 166 -12.62 -26.87 18.15
CA TYR A 166 -12.99 -28.25 17.79
C TYR A 166 -13.84 -28.89 18.89
N HIS A 167 -13.45 -28.70 20.16
CA HIS A 167 -14.22 -29.18 21.32
C HIS A 167 -15.60 -28.50 21.41
N ILE A 168 -15.66 -27.18 21.16
CA ILE A 168 -16.93 -26.45 21.10
C ILE A 168 -17.85 -27.05 20.02
N VAL A 169 -17.31 -27.33 18.84
CA VAL A 169 -18.07 -27.91 17.72
C VAL A 169 -18.60 -29.29 18.09
N GLU A 170 -17.73 -30.18 18.59
CA GLU A 170 -18.09 -31.55 18.98
C GLU A 170 -19.28 -31.62 19.94
N GLU A 171 -19.28 -30.74 20.96
CA GLU A 171 -20.30 -30.70 22.01
C GLU A 171 -21.60 -29.98 21.59
N THR A 172 -21.53 -29.01 20.69
CA THR A 172 -22.68 -28.13 20.39
C THR A 172 -23.36 -28.43 19.06
N PHE A 173 -22.64 -28.84 18.00
CA PHE A 173 -23.21 -28.98 16.65
C PHE A 173 -24.33 -30.03 16.53
N PRO A 174 -24.30 -31.19 17.21
CA PRO A 174 -25.42 -32.12 17.19
C PRO A 174 -26.74 -31.50 17.70
N HIS A 175 -26.64 -30.64 18.71
CA HIS A 175 -27.78 -29.91 19.27
C HIS A 175 -28.27 -28.83 18.30
N LEU A 176 -27.34 -28.06 17.72
CA LEU A 176 -27.65 -27.04 16.71
C LEU A 176 -28.34 -27.65 15.49
N LEU A 177 -27.87 -28.80 15.00
CA LEU A 177 -28.46 -29.50 13.88
C LEU A 177 -29.92 -29.91 14.16
N ASN A 178 -30.19 -30.43 15.37
CA ASN A 178 -31.55 -30.79 15.78
C ASN A 178 -32.46 -29.57 15.90
N ILE A 179 -31.97 -28.46 16.48
CA ILE A 179 -32.72 -27.21 16.58
C ILE A 179 -33.04 -26.68 15.17
N PHE A 180 -32.04 -26.60 14.29
CA PHE A 180 -32.22 -26.11 12.94
C PHE A 180 -33.24 -26.95 12.16
N ASN A 181 -33.16 -28.29 12.26
CA ASN A 181 -34.14 -29.19 11.65
C ASN A 181 -35.57 -28.99 12.17
N LYS A 182 -35.76 -28.67 13.45
CA LYS A 182 -37.08 -28.33 14.01
C LYS A 182 -37.59 -26.99 13.47
N LEU A 183 -36.73 -25.97 13.43
CA LEU A 183 -37.08 -24.62 12.98
C LEU A 183 -37.48 -24.58 11.50
N VAL A 184 -36.76 -25.32 10.64
CA VAL A 184 -37.04 -25.38 9.18
C VAL A 184 -38.39 -26.04 8.86
N LYS A 185 -38.90 -26.91 9.74
CA LYS A 185 -40.19 -27.60 9.56
C LYS A 185 -41.40 -26.76 9.96
N ILE A 186 -41.21 -25.57 10.51
CA ILE A 186 -42.30 -24.67 10.90
C ILE A 186 -42.94 -24.09 9.64
N VAL A 187 -44.22 -24.38 9.42
CA VAL A 187 -44.95 -23.99 8.19
C VAL A 187 -45.20 -22.48 8.12
N THR A 188 -45.48 -21.83 9.25
CA THR A 188 -45.72 -20.39 9.38
C THR A 188 -44.72 -19.77 10.36
N PRO A 189 -43.46 -19.55 9.92
CA PRO A 189 -42.39 -19.16 10.84
C PRO A 189 -42.39 -17.64 11.10
N SER A 190 -42.25 -17.27 12.37
CA SER A 190 -42.12 -15.87 12.81
C SER A 190 -40.73 -15.29 12.50
N LEU A 191 -40.56 -13.97 12.68
CA LEU A 191 -39.24 -13.34 12.55
C LEU A 191 -38.23 -13.84 13.59
N GLU A 192 -38.68 -14.26 14.77
CA GLU A 192 -37.83 -14.85 15.79
C GLU A 192 -37.19 -16.15 15.30
N VAL A 193 -37.94 -16.96 14.54
CA VAL A 193 -37.41 -18.19 13.91
C VAL A 193 -36.30 -17.83 12.92
N ALA A 194 -36.49 -16.79 12.11
CA ALA A 194 -35.46 -16.31 11.18
C ALA A 194 -34.19 -15.87 11.94
N ASP A 195 -34.36 -15.18 13.07
CA ASP A 195 -33.23 -14.72 13.89
C ASP A 195 -32.46 -15.88 14.51
N LEU A 196 -33.14 -16.93 14.99
CA LEU A 196 -32.51 -18.14 15.51
C LEU A 196 -31.71 -18.87 14.42
N ILE A 197 -32.32 -19.11 13.25
CA ILE A 197 -31.64 -19.75 12.11
C ILE A 197 -30.43 -18.92 11.69
N LYS A 198 -30.57 -17.61 11.58
CA LYS A 198 -29.48 -16.68 11.26
C LYS A 198 -28.31 -16.82 12.24
N ILE A 199 -28.57 -16.92 13.55
CA ILE A 199 -27.51 -17.10 14.54
C ILE A 199 -26.83 -18.46 14.35
N ILE A 200 -27.59 -19.54 14.10
CA ILE A 200 -27.04 -20.87 13.82
C ILE A 200 -26.13 -20.85 12.58
N CYS A 201 -26.57 -20.23 11.48
CA CYS A 201 -25.74 -20.05 10.28
C CYS A 201 -24.46 -19.28 10.59
N LYS A 202 -24.53 -18.20 11.38
CA LYS A 202 -23.33 -17.44 11.77
C LYS A 202 -22.38 -18.22 12.67
N ILE A 203 -22.89 -19.07 13.57
CA ILE A 203 -22.06 -19.97 14.38
C ILE A 203 -21.35 -20.96 13.45
N PHE A 204 -22.08 -21.60 12.55
CA PHE A 204 -21.51 -22.52 11.56
C PHE A 204 -20.40 -21.85 10.75
N TRP A 205 -20.67 -20.64 10.23
CA TRP A 205 -19.69 -19.83 9.49
C TRP A 205 -18.39 -19.61 10.26
N SER A 206 -18.46 -19.08 11.49
CA SER A 206 -17.25 -18.78 12.27
C SER A 206 -16.46 -20.04 12.62
N SER A 207 -17.15 -21.16 12.84
CA SER A 207 -16.50 -22.45 13.10
C SER A 207 -15.73 -22.98 11.88
N ILE A 208 -16.19 -22.71 10.66
CA ILE A 208 -15.56 -23.20 9.42
C ILE A 208 -14.70 -22.15 8.68
N TYR A 209 -14.50 -20.95 9.24
CA TYR A 209 -13.97 -19.82 8.46
C TYR A 209 -12.58 -20.09 7.85
N LEU A 210 -11.67 -20.67 8.65
CA LEU A 210 -10.31 -21.04 8.22
C LEU A 210 -10.19 -22.52 7.84
N GLU A 211 -10.79 -23.41 8.63
CA GLU A 211 -10.68 -24.86 8.46
C GLU A 211 -12.01 -25.56 8.81
N ILE A 212 -12.24 -26.74 8.24
CA ILE A 212 -13.39 -27.59 8.57
C ILE A 212 -13.10 -28.40 9.84
N PRO A 213 -13.90 -28.26 10.91
CA PRO A 213 -13.79 -29.12 12.09
C PRO A 213 -13.93 -30.60 11.77
N LYS A 214 -13.16 -31.47 12.44
CA LYS A 214 -13.11 -32.92 12.19
C LYS A 214 -14.50 -33.59 12.18
N GLN A 215 -15.40 -33.18 13.06
CA GLN A 215 -16.77 -33.70 13.11
C GLN A 215 -17.56 -33.48 11.80
N LEU A 216 -17.29 -32.39 11.07
CA LEU A 216 -17.93 -32.08 9.78
C LEU A 216 -17.28 -32.81 8.60
N LEU A 217 -16.17 -33.53 8.81
CA LEU A 217 -15.62 -34.43 7.80
C LEU A 217 -16.42 -35.73 7.70
N ASP A 218 -17.22 -36.08 8.72
CA ASP A 218 -18.16 -37.20 8.64
C ASP A 218 -19.25 -36.90 7.60
N GLN A 219 -19.38 -37.80 6.64
CA GLN A 219 -20.27 -37.62 5.49
C GLN A 219 -21.75 -37.54 5.88
N ASN A 220 -22.18 -38.27 6.92
CA ASN A 220 -23.59 -38.28 7.33
C ASN A 220 -23.95 -36.98 8.04
N ILE A 221 -23.08 -36.52 8.95
CA ILE A 221 -23.25 -35.24 9.66
C ILE A 221 -23.24 -34.08 8.67
N PHE A 222 -22.26 -34.06 7.76
CA PHE A 222 -22.16 -33.01 6.75
C PHE A 222 -23.37 -32.99 5.81
N ASN A 223 -23.82 -34.17 5.34
CA ASN A 223 -25.02 -34.27 4.50
C ASN A 223 -26.27 -33.72 5.20
N ALA A 224 -26.43 -33.98 6.50
CA ALA A 224 -27.56 -33.45 7.26
C ALA A 224 -27.59 -31.92 7.29
N TRP A 225 -26.42 -31.27 7.49
CA TRP A 225 -26.30 -29.81 7.41
C TRP A 225 -26.60 -29.29 6.01
N MET A 226 -26.03 -29.90 4.98
CA MET A 226 -26.25 -29.49 3.58
C MET A 226 -27.72 -29.54 3.19
N MET A 227 -28.44 -30.59 3.57
CA MET A 227 -29.88 -30.69 3.29
C MET A 227 -30.69 -29.60 3.98
N LEU A 228 -30.33 -29.18 5.20
CA LEU A 228 -31.00 -28.05 5.86
C LEU A 228 -30.73 -26.72 5.15
N PHE A 229 -29.49 -26.50 4.69
CA PHE A 229 -29.16 -25.30 3.90
C PHE A 229 -29.94 -25.27 2.58
N PHE A 230 -30.05 -26.39 1.86
CA PHE A 230 -30.85 -26.46 0.63
C PHE A 230 -32.33 -26.20 0.89
N ASN A 231 -32.91 -26.83 1.92
CA ASN A 231 -34.30 -26.60 2.30
C ASN A 231 -34.58 -25.13 2.61
N GLU A 232 -33.65 -24.44 3.29
CA GLU A 232 -33.78 -23.01 3.59
C GLU A 232 -33.64 -22.12 2.33
N LEU A 233 -32.81 -22.51 1.36
CA LEU A 233 -32.71 -21.80 0.08
C LEU A 233 -33.95 -21.99 -0.79
N GLU A 234 -34.51 -23.19 -0.85
CA GLU A 234 -35.73 -23.49 -1.62
C GLU A 234 -36.99 -22.90 -0.98
N ARG A 235 -36.97 -22.64 0.33
CA ARG A 235 -38.13 -22.09 1.02
C ARG A 235 -38.53 -20.73 0.46
N SER A 236 -39.81 -20.55 0.16
CA SER A 236 -40.34 -19.24 -0.17
C SER A 236 -40.23 -18.31 1.03
N ILE A 237 -39.98 -17.04 0.73
CA ILE A 237 -39.93 -16.01 1.76
C ILE A 237 -41.37 -15.61 2.07
N PRO A 238 -41.78 -15.56 3.34
CA PRO A 238 -43.09 -15.04 3.70
C PRO A 238 -43.31 -13.64 3.11
N LEU A 239 -44.52 -13.29 2.73
CA LEU A 239 -44.83 -11.91 2.28
C LEU A 239 -45.43 -11.08 3.43
N GLU A 240 -46.04 -11.75 4.40
CA GLU A 240 -46.65 -11.12 5.57
C GLU A 240 -45.59 -10.48 6.47
N GLY A 241 -45.76 -9.19 6.78
CA GLY A 241 -44.84 -8.42 7.63
C GLY A 241 -43.54 -7.98 6.96
N GLN A 242 -43.41 -8.17 5.64
CA GLN A 242 -42.26 -7.66 4.90
C GLN A 242 -42.34 -6.12 4.75
N PRO A 243 -41.26 -5.37 5.06
CA PRO A 243 -41.23 -3.93 4.84
C PRO A 243 -41.43 -3.55 3.36
N VAL A 244 -42.20 -2.49 3.12
CA VAL A 244 -42.41 -1.91 1.78
C VAL A 244 -41.21 -1.07 1.36
N ASP A 245 -40.61 -0.37 2.33
CA ASP A 245 -39.38 0.41 2.15
C ASP A 245 -38.23 -0.52 1.72
N PRO A 246 -37.61 -0.28 0.55
CA PRO A 246 -36.48 -1.06 0.04
C PRO A 246 -35.33 -1.21 1.05
N GLU A 247 -34.98 -0.17 1.80
CA GLU A 247 -33.85 -0.21 2.73
C GLU A 247 -34.14 -1.12 3.93
N LEU A 248 -35.33 -0.98 4.51
CA LEU A 248 -35.78 -1.88 5.58
C LEU A 248 -35.97 -3.31 5.06
N ARG A 249 -36.36 -3.47 3.79
CA ARG A 249 -36.57 -4.78 3.14
C ARG A 249 -35.26 -5.54 2.95
N LYS A 250 -34.15 -4.87 2.60
CA LYS A 250 -32.79 -5.46 2.57
C LYS A 250 -32.39 -6.03 3.93
N SER A 251 -32.79 -5.36 5.01
CA SER A 251 -32.43 -5.72 6.38
C SER A 251 -33.30 -6.83 7.01
N TRP A 252 -34.31 -7.32 6.29
CA TRP A 252 -35.31 -8.25 6.82
C TRP A 252 -34.72 -9.61 7.19
N GLY A 253 -35.22 -10.22 8.28
CA GLY A 253 -34.65 -11.41 8.90
C GLY A 253 -34.47 -12.59 7.93
N TRP A 254 -35.47 -12.86 7.09
CA TRP A 254 -35.44 -13.97 6.13
C TRP A 254 -34.43 -13.78 5.00
N TRP A 255 -34.26 -12.54 4.51
CA TRP A 255 -33.22 -12.24 3.54
C TRP A 255 -31.83 -12.39 4.14
N LYS A 256 -31.65 -12.01 5.42
CA LYS A 256 -30.40 -12.25 6.16
C LYS A 256 -30.10 -13.74 6.30
N VAL A 257 -31.09 -14.59 6.55
CA VAL A 257 -30.89 -16.05 6.60
C VAL A 257 -30.39 -16.57 5.25
N LYS A 258 -31.09 -16.29 4.14
CA LYS A 258 -30.65 -16.73 2.80
C LYS A 258 -29.25 -16.22 2.45
N LYS A 259 -28.95 -14.96 2.77
CA LYS A 259 -27.62 -14.38 2.57
C LYS A 259 -26.53 -15.18 3.29
N TRP A 260 -26.72 -15.49 4.58
CA TRP A 260 -25.73 -16.27 5.35
C TRP A 260 -25.61 -17.71 4.86
N THR A 261 -26.71 -18.33 4.45
CA THR A 261 -26.68 -19.67 3.84
C THR A 261 -25.85 -19.67 2.55
N ILE A 262 -26.06 -18.70 1.65
CA ILE A 262 -25.30 -18.56 0.41
C ILE A 262 -23.81 -18.29 0.71
N HIS A 263 -23.50 -17.42 1.67
CA HIS A 263 -22.12 -17.19 2.12
C HIS A 263 -21.41 -18.49 2.52
N ILE A 264 -22.05 -19.30 3.35
CA ILE A 264 -21.51 -20.60 3.81
C ILE A 264 -21.25 -21.51 2.61
N LEU A 265 -22.24 -21.66 1.71
CA LEU A 265 -22.13 -22.53 0.54
C LEU A 265 -21.03 -22.06 -0.43
N ASN A 266 -20.90 -20.74 -0.64
CA ASN A 266 -19.85 -20.15 -1.46
C ASN A 266 -18.47 -20.44 -0.88
N ARG A 267 -18.28 -20.25 0.44
CA ARG A 267 -17.01 -20.53 1.11
C ARG A 267 -16.64 -22.01 1.08
N LEU A 268 -17.64 -22.89 1.30
CA LEU A 268 -17.47 -24.33 1.13
C LEU A 268 -17.03 -24.68 -0.29
N TYR A 269 -17.54 -23.99 -1.31
CA TYR A 269 -17.17 -24.23 -2.71
C TYR A 269 -15.79 -23.69 -3.10
N THR A 270 -15.48 -22.44 -2.75
CA THR A 270 -14.26 -21.74 -3.18
C THR A 270 -13.04 -22.13 -2.38
N ARG A 271 -13.17 -22.33 -1.07
CA ARG A 271 -12.04 -22.70 -0.20
C ARG A 271 -11.91 -24.21 -0.09
N PHE A 272 -12.93 -24.86 0.46
CA PHE A 272 -12.84 -26.28 0.87
C PHE A 272 -13.16 -27.27 -0.24
N GLY A 273 -13.92 -26.84 -1.24
CA GLY A 273 -14.27 -27.61 -2.41
C GLY A 273 -13.24 -27.50 -3.54
N ASP A 274 -12.18 -26.71 -3.39
CA ASP A 274 -11.14 -26.57 -4.41
C ASP A 274 -9.97 -27.53 -4.19
N LEU A 275 -9.80 -28.51 -5.07
CA LEU A 275 -8.75 -29.52 -4.98
C LEU A 275 -7.34 -28.95 -5.00
N LYS A 276 -7.13 -27.77 -5.60
CA LYS A 276 -5.82 -27.12 -5.66
C LYS A 276 -5.39 -26.52 -4.33
N LEU A 277 -6.36 -26.04 -3.55
CA LEU A 277 -6.13 -25.36 -2.27
C LEU A 277 -6.11 -26.33 -1.08
N GLN A 278 -6.42 -27.62 -1.28
CA GLN A 278 -6.53 -28.59 -0.19
C GLN A 278 -5.27 -29.44 0.00
N ASN A 279 -4.87 -29.55 1.27
CA ASN A 279 -3.88 -30.49 1.77
C ASN A 279 -4.31 -31.95 1.47
N PRO A 280 -3.36 -32.91 1.37
CA PRO A 280 -3.65 -34.29 0.99
C PRO A 280 -4.78 -34.95 1.80
N GLU A 281 -4.88 -34.65 3.10
CA GLU A 281 -5.90 -35.18 4.00
C GLU A 281 -7.32 -34.67 3.67
N ASN A 282 -7.45 -33.41 3.26
CA ASN A 282 -8.74 -32.76 2.99
C ASN A 282 -9.20 -32.91 1.53
N ARG A 283 -8.35 -33.45 0.65
CA ARG A 283 -8.71 -33.70 -0.77
C ARG A 283 -9.88 -34.66 -0.92
N VAL A 284 -10.00 -35.66 -0.05
CA VAL A 284 -11.11 -36.63 -0.09
C VAL A 284 -12.45 -35.92 0.15
N PHE A 285 -12.50 -35.01 1.12
CA PHE A 285 -13.68 -34.19 1.38
C PHE A 285 -14.01 -33.30 0.17
N ALA A 286 -13.02 -32.62 -0.41
CA ALA A 286 -13.22 -31.75 -1.57
C ALA A 286 -13.81 -32.52 -2.77
N GLN A 287 -13.31 -33.73 -3.07
CA GLN A 287 -13.84 -34.58 -4.14
C GLN A 287 -15.30 -34.98 -3.88
N MET A 288 -15.60 -35.40 -2.66
CA MET A 288 -16.95 -35.75 -2.22
C MET A 288 -17.89 -34.53 -2.35
N PHE A 289 -17.44 -33.36 -1.91
CA PHE A 289 -18.21 -32.11 -1.97
C PHE A 289 -18.54 -31.71 -3.42
N GLN A 290 -17.54 -31.70 -4.30
CA GLN A 290 -17.73 -31.38 -5.72
C GLN A 290 -18.70 -32.35 -6.40
N LYS A 291 -18.61 -33.66 -6.09
CA LYS A 291 -19.43 -34.69 -6.71
C LYS A 291 -20.90 -34.65 -6.28
N HIS A 292 -21.18 -34.36 -5.01
CA HIS A 292 -22.51 -34.53 -4.43
C HIS A 292 -23.29 -33.24 -4.18
N TYR A 293 -22.61 -32.09 -4.00
CA TYR A 293 -23.26 -30.85 -3.56
C TYR A 293 -23.09 -29.69 -4.54
N ALA A 294 -21.94 -29.54 -5.20
CA ALA A 294 -21.68 -28.37 -6.06
C ALA A 294 -22.75 -28.18 -7.17
N GLY A 295 -23.18 -29.26 -7.83
CA GLY A 295 -24.25 -29.21 -8.82
C GLY A 295 -25.61 -28.77 -8.24
N LYS A 296 -25.96 -29.23 -7.03
CA LYS A 296 -27.21 -28.84 -6.35
C LYS A 296 -27.19 -27.38 -5.91
N ILE A 297 -26.04 -26.89 -5.43
CA ILE A 297 -25.85 -25.47 -5.09
C ILE A 297 -26.10 -24.61 -6.33
N LEU A 298 -25.51 -24.99 -7.46
CA LEU A 298 -25.71 -24.32 -8.74
C LEU A 298 -27.20 -24.25 -9.13
N GLU A 299 -27.93 -25.36 -9.02
CA GLU A 299 -29.36 -25.40 -9.33
C GLU A 299 -30.19 -24.47 -8.42
N CYS A 300 -29.92 -24.46 -7.11
CA CYS A 300 -30.58 -23.58 -6.14
C CYS A 300 -30.33 -22.10 -6.45
N HIS A 301 -29.08 -21.75 -6.75
CA HIS A 301 -28.67 -20.39 -7.12
C HIS A 301 -29.36 -19.91 -8.40
N LEU A 302 -29.42 -20.75 -9.44
CA LEU A 302 -30.12 -20.43 -10.69
C LEU A 302 -31.63 -20.26 -10.47
N HIS A 303 -32.24 -21.05 -9.57
CA HIS A 303 -33.64 -20.89 -9.22
C HIS A 303 -33.92 -19.54 -8.53
N LEU A 304 -33.04 -19.12 -7.61
CA LEU A 304 -33.15 -17.82 -6.94
C LEU A 304 -33.01 -16.66 -7.93
N LEU A 305 -32.06 -16.72 -8.87
CA LEU A 305 -31.88 -15.67 -9.89
C LEU A 305 -33.07 -15.55 -10.84
N ASN A 306 -33.82 -16.64 -11.08
CA ASN A 306 -35.01 -16.60 -11.93
C ASN A 306 -36.12 -15.65 -11.38
N VAL A 307 -36.05 -15.27 -10.10
CA VAL A 307 -36.93 -14.23 -9.52
C VAL A 307 -36.74 -12.88 -10.21
N ILE A 308 -35.51 -12.54 -10.63
CA ILE A 308 -35.20 -11.27 -11.32
C ILE A 308 -35.94 -11.22 -12.66
N ARG A 309 -35.95 -12.33 -13.40
CA ARG A 309 -36.61 -12.45 -14.71
C ARG A 309 -38.10 -12.12 -14.66
N VAL A 310 -38.79 -12.53 -13.60
CA VAL A 310 -40.23 -12.30 -13.44
C VAL A 310 -40.55 -10.94 -12.81
N GLY A 311 -39.55 -10.07 -12.61
CA GLY A 311 -39.69 -8.76 -11.98
C GLY A 311 -39.86 -8.83 -10.45
N GLY A 312 -39.45 -9.94 -9.83
CA GLY A 312 -39.50 -10.11 -8.37
C GLY A 312 -38.31 -9.45 -7.68
N TYR A 313 -38.47 -9.17 -6.38
CA TYR A 313 -37.42 -8.56 -5.56
C TYR A 313 -36.41 -9.60 -5.03
N LEU A 314 -35.12 -9.32 -5.23
CA LEU A 314 -34.00 -10.06 -4.66
C LEU A 314 -32.96 -9.04 -4.15
N PRO A 315 -32.47 -9.12 -2.90
CA PRO A 315 -31.50 -8.15 -2.39
C PRO A 315 -30.18 -8.18 -3.15
N ASP A 316 -29.61 -7.00 -3.40
CA ASP A 316 -28.36 -6.80 -4.14
C ASP A 316 -27.23 -7.72 -3.68
N ARG A 317 -26.99 -7.79 -2.36
CA ARG A 317 -25.95 -8.65 -1.79
C ARG A 317 -26.18 -10.15 -2.06
N VAL A 318 -27.43 -10.60 -2.18
CA VAL A 318 -27.74 -11.99 -2.54
C VAL A 318 -27.42 -12.23 -4.01
N ILE A 319 -27.75 -11.30 -4.90
CA ILE A 319 -27.43 -11.37 -6.33
C ILE A 319 -25.90 -11.44 -6.51
N ASN A 320 -25.19 -10.50 -5.90
CA ASN A 320 -23.73 -10.41 -5.94
C ASN A 320 -23.06 -11.72 -5.49
N LEU A 321 -23.46 -12.31 -4.35
CA LEU A 321 -22.92 -13.59 -3.88
C LEU A 321 -23.21 -14.75 -4.84
N ILE A 322 -24.40 -14.80 -5.42
CA ILE A 322 -24.75 -15.85 -6.38
C ILE A 322 -23.89 -15.69 -7.65
N LEU A 323 -23.74 -14.48 -8.18
CA LEU A 323 -22.92 -14.21 -9.36
C LEU A 323 -21.45 -14.56 -9.11
N GLN A 324 -20.89 -14.20 -7.94
CA GLN A 324 -19.53 -14.63 -7.54
C GLN A 324 -19.36 -16.15 -7.54
N TYR A 325 -20.37 -16.91 -7.08
CA TYR A 325 -20.35 -18.37 -7.17
C TYR A 325 -20.32 -18.85 -8.62
N LEU A 326 -21.13 -18.24 -9.49
CA LEU A 326 -21.21 -18.59 -10.91
C LEU A 326 -19.91 -18.28 -11.64
N SER A 327 -19.27 -17.14 -11.37
CA SER A 327 -17.95 -16.76 -11.91
C SER A 327 -16.90 -17.81 -11.54
N ASN A 328 -16.83 -18.20 -10.27
CA ASN A 328 -15.95 -19.27 -9.80
C ASN A 328 -16.29 -20.65 -10.39
N SER A 329 -17.53 -20.87 -10.83
CA SER A 329 -17.98 -22.14 -11.41
C SER A 329 -17.58 -22.31 -12.87
N ILE A 330 -17.48 -21.23 -13.65
CA ILE A 330 -17.11 -21.24 -15.08
C ILE A 330 -15.75 -21.91 -15.31
N SER A 331 -14.80 -21.66 -14.41
CA SER A 331 -13.44 -22.21 -14.49
C SER A 331 -13.41 -23.74 -14.41
N ARG A 332 -14.43 -24.40 -13.83
CA ARG A 332 -14.47 -25.87 -13.67
C ARG A 332 -15.29 -26.53 -14.78
N ASN A 333 -14.68 -27.45 -15.54
CA ASN A 333 -15.32 -28.12 -16.69
C ASN A 333 -16.65 -28.81 -16.33
N SER A 334 -16.71 -29.52 -15.19
CA SER A 334 -17.90 -30.24 -14.75
C SER A 334 -19.07 -29.31 -14.40
N MET A 335 -18.80 -28.17 -13.75
CA MET A 335 -19.81 -27.19 -13.40
C MET A 335 -20.25 -26.39 -14.63
N TYR A 336 -19.32 -26.03 -15.51
CA TYR A 336 -19.63 -25.36 -16.76
C TYR A 336 -20.57 -26.21 -17.64
N ALA A 337 -20.35 -27.54 -17.72
CA ALA A 337 -21.24 -28.44 -18.45
C ALA A 337 -22.68 -28.45 -17.91
N LEU A 338 -22.86 -28.25 -16.59
CA LEU A 338 -24.19 -28.13 -15.97
C LEU A 338 -24.81 -26.74 -16.20
N LEU A 339 -24.00 -25.69 -16.29
CA LEU A 339 -24.44 -24.32 -16.53
C LEU A 339 -24.81 -24.06 -18.01
N GLN A 340 -24.07 -24.69 -18.94
CA GLN A 340 -24.17 -24.46 -20.38
C GLN A 340 -25.61 -24.46 -20.94
N PRO A 341 -26.52 -25.39 -20.58
CA PRO A 341 -27.88 -25.41 -21.12
C PRO A 341 -28.73 -24.20 -20.75
N ARG A 342 -28.37 -23.47 -19.68
CA ARG A 342 -29.10 -22.30 -19.17
C ARG A 342 -28.28 -21.01 -19.30
N LEU A 343 -27.09 -21.09 -19.91
CA LEU A 343 -26.14 -19.98 -19.97
C LEU A 343 -26.68 -18.82 -20.79
N ASP A 344 -27.25 -19.08 -21.97
CA ASP A 344 -27.80 -18.03 -22.84
C ASP A 344 -28.92 -17.26 -22.11
N PHE A 345 -29.81 -17.97 -21.40
CA PHE A 345 -30.84 -17.37 -20.56
C PHE A 345 -30.26 -16.51 -19.44
N LEU A 346 -29.29 -17.04 -18.69
CA LEU A 346 -28.63 -16.32 -17.61
C LEU A 346 -27.93 -15.05 -18.13
N LEU A 347 -27.21 -15.17 -19.25
CA LEU A 347 -26.42 -14.09 -19.82
C LEU A 347 -27.31 -12.95 -20.34
N PHE A 348 -28.37 -13.28 -21.08
CA PHE A 348 -29.18 -12.27 -21.78
C PHE A 348 -30.38 -11.76 -20.99
N GLU A 349 -31.03 -12.59 -20.16
CA GLU A 349 -32.26 -12.21 -19.44
C GLU A 349 -32.01 -11.82 -17.97
N ILE A 350 -30.81 -12.05 -17.43
CA ILE A 350 -30.48 -11.73 -16.02
C ILE A 350 -29.23 -10.86 -15.93
N VAL A 351 -28.08 -11.34 -16.42
CA VAL A 351 -26.79 -10.64 -16.28
C VAL A 351 -26.81 -9.31 -17.04
N PHE A 352 -27.20 -9.30 -18.31
CA PHE A 352 -27.23 -8.06 -19.10
C PHE A 352 -28.18 -6.99 -18.53
N PRO A 353 -29.43 -7.29 -18.12
CA PRO A 353 -30.28 -6.31 -17.44
C PRO A 353 -29.69 -5.73 -16.15
N LEU A 354 -28.91 -6.49 -15.38
CA LEU A 354 -28.22 -5.99 -14.18
C LEU A 354 -27.09 -5.01 -14.52
N MET A 355 -26.52 -5.10 -15.72
CA MET A 355 -25.51 -4.16 -16.21
C MET A 355 -26.11 -2.85 -16.71
N CYS A 356 -27.39 -2.83 -17.08
CA CYS A 356 -28.04 -1.63 -17.61
C CYS A 356 -28.25 -0.56 -16.53
N PHE A 357 -28.32 0.71 -16.96
CA PHE A 357 -28.78 1.83 -16.14
C PHE A 357 -30.21 1.58 -15.65
N ASN A 358 -30.45 1.68 -14.34
CA ASN A 358 -31.73 1.33 -13.70
C ASN A 358 -32.43 2.54 -13.06
N ASP A 359 -33.61 2.31 -12.47
CA ASP A 359 -34.41 3.39 -11.85
C ASP A 359 -33.77 3.98 -10.59
N ASN A 360 -32.99 3.20 -9.84
CA ASN A 360 -32.28 3.72 -8.66
C ASN A 360 -31.12 4.61 -9.10
N ASP A 361 -30.41 4.23 -10.18
CA ASP A 361 -29.36 5.07 -10.75
C ASP A 361 -29.94 6.39 -11.27
N GLN A 362 -31.10 6.36 -11.94
CA GLN A 362 -31.77 7.57 -12.42
C GLN A 362 -32.13 8.51 -11.25
N LYS A 363 -32.69 7.96 -10.18
CA LYS A 363 -33.03 8.77 -8.99
C LYS A 363 -31.80 9.42 -8.39
N LEU A 364 -30.72 8.65 -8.23
CA LEU A 364 -29.48 9.16 -7.66
C LEU A 364 -28.86 10.22 -8.58
N TRP A 365 -28.86 9.97 -9.89
CA TRP A 365 -28.41 10.91 -10.91
C TRP A 365 -29.16 12.25 -10.86
N ASP A 366 -30.48 12.24 -10.63
CA ASP A 366 -31.31 13.44 -10.62
C ASP A 366 -31.33 14.17 -9.26
N GLU A 367 -31.31 13.41 -8.15
CA GLU A 367 -31.46 13.94 -6.79
C GLU A 367 -30.10 14.29 -6.14
N ASP A 368 -29.06 13.48 -6.37
CA ASP A 368 -27.73 13.66 -5.78
C ASP A 368 -26.61 13.12 -6.72
N PRO A 369 -26.21 13.92 -7.73
CA PRO A 369 -25.14 13.54 -8.67
C PRO A 369 -23.78 13.31 -7.99
N HIS A 370 -23.53 13.95 -6.84
CA HIS A 370 -22.27 13.77 -6.10
C HIS A 370 -22.21 12.36 -5.51
N GLU A 371 -23.29 11.92 -4.87
CA GLU A 371 -23.39 10.55 -4.34
C GLU A 371 -23.37 9.49 -5.46
N TYR A 372 -23.93 9.79 -6.64
CA TYR A 372 -23.82 8.91 -7.82
C TYR A 372 -22.36 8.69 -8.23
N VAL A 373 -21.58 9.77 -8.33
CA VAL A 373 -20.15 9.69 -8.66
C VAL A 373 -19.39 8.96 -7.56
N ARG A 374 -19.57 9.36 -6.29
CA ARG A 374 -18.89 8.74 -5.15
C ARG A 374 -19.11 7.23 -5.13
N LYS A 375 -20.36 6.79 -5.24
CA LYS A 375 -20.71 5.36 -5.27
C LYS A 375 -20.16 4.61 -6.49
N GLY A 376 -20.01 5.31 -7.62
CA GLY A 376 -19.51 4.72 -8.87
C GLY A 376 -18.02 4.38 -8.87
N TYR A 377 -17.22 5.04 -8.02
CA TYR A 377 -15.77 4.81 -7.89
C TYR A 377 -15.35 4.33 -6.49
N ASP A 378 -16.31 4.00 -5.63
CA ASP A 378 -16.06 3.41 -4.31
C ASP A 378 -15.81 1.90 -4.43
N ILE A 379 -14.56 1.49 -4.19
CA ILE A 379 -14.09 0.09 -4.28
C ILE A 379 -14.91 -0.85 -3.38
N ILE A 380 -15.35 -0.38 -2.22
CA ILE A 380 -16.10 -1.18 -1.25
C ILE A 380 -17.53 -1.41 -1.75
N GLU A 381 -18.18 -0.36 -2.26
CA GLU A 381 -19.50 -0.47 -2.90
C GLU A 381 -19.45 -1.40 -4.12
N ASP A 382 -18.38 -1.33 -4.91
CA ASP A 382 -18.16 -2.20 -6.07
C ASP A 382 -18.09 -3.69 -5.70
N LEU A 383 -17.40 -4.03 -4.60
CA LEU A 383 -17.30 -5.40 -4.11
C LEU A 383 -18.67 -6.04 -3.82
N TYR A 384 -19.66 -5.22 -3.45
CA TYR A 384 -21.00 -5.63 -3.08
C TYR A 384 -22.05 -5.41 -4.17
N SER A 385 -21.68 -4.71 -5.25
CA SER A 385 -22.55 -4.34 -6.36
C SER A 385 -22.98 -5.55 -7.22
N PRO A 386 -24.28 -5.67 -7.54
CA PRO A 386 -24.76 -6.64 -8.53
C PRO A 386 -24.29 -6.33 -9.96
N ARG A 387 -24.11 -5.04 -10.30
CA ARG A 387 -23.63 -4.60 -11.61
C ARG A 387 -22.19 -5.06 -11.84
N THR A 388 -21.32 -4.81 -10.87
CA THR A 388 -19.90 -5.18 -10.91
C THR A 388 -19.76 -6.71 -10.93
N ALA A 389 -20.50 -7.43 -10.07
CA ALA A 389 -20.50 -8.89 -10.12
C ALA A 389 -21.04 -9.49 -11.44
N ALA A 390 -21.95 -8.79 -12.14
CA ALA A 390 -22.41 -9.18 -13.47
C ALA A 390 -21.32 -8.96 -14.53
N MET A 391 -20.61 -7.82 -14.47
CA MET A 391 -19.44 -7.55 -15.32
C MET A 391 -18.36 -8.61 -15.12
N ASP A 392 -17.99 -8.91 -13.88
CA ASP A 392 -16.99 -9.93 -13.53
C ASP A 392 -17.37 -11.31 -14.08
N PHE A 393 -18.65 -11.67 -14.00
CA PHE A 393 -19.16 -12.92 -14.56
C PHE A 393 -18.98 -12.98 -16.08
N VAL A 394 -19.30 -11.91 -16.81
CA VAL A 394 -19.12 -11.83 -18.27
C VAL A 394 -17.64 -11.90 -18.63
N SER A 395 -16.79 -11.12 -17.96
CA SER A 395 -15.35 -11.10 -18.17
C SER A 395 -14.73 -12.47 -17.91
N GLU A 396 -15.09 -13.14 -16.82
CA GLU A 396 -14.59 -14.49 -16.51
C GLU A 396 -15.11 -15.54 -17.51
N LEU A 397 -16.38 -15.43 -17.94
CA LEU A 397 -16.95 -16.30 -18.96
C LEU A 397 -16.19 -16.21 -20.28
N VAL A 398 -15.91 -14.98 -20.73
CA VAL A 398 -15.15 -14.72 -21.95
C VAL A 398 -13.70 -15.18 -21.80
N ARG A 399 -13.06 -14.89 -20.67
CA ARG A 399 -11.67 -15.25 -20.40
C ARG A 399 -11.44 -16.77 -20.40
N LYS A 400 -12.33 -17.54 -19.77
CA LYS A 400 -12.16 -19.01 -19.62
C LYS A 400 -12.87 -19.82 -20.70
N ARG A 401 -13.97 -19.32 -21.29
CA ARG A 401 -14.86 -20.05 -22.21
C ARG A 401 -15.24 -19.21 -23.43
N GLY A 402 -14.32 -18.38 -23.94
CA GLY A 402 -14.60 -17.40 -24.98
C GLY A 402 -14.98 -17.92 -26.37
N LYS A 403 -14.54 -19.13 -26.77
CA LYS A 403 -14.65 -19.62 -28.17
C LYS A 403 -16.04 -19.49 -28.81
N GLU A 404 -17.11 -19.75 -28.05
CA GLU A 404 -18.49 -19.61 -28.54
C GLU A 404 -19.24 -18.48 -27.82
N ASN A 405 -18.98 -18.30 -26.52
CA ASN A 405 -19.75 -17.36 -25.69
C ASN A 405 -19.47 -15.91 -26.04
N LEU A 406 -18.23 -15.57 -26.42
CA LEU A 406 -17.89 -14.21 -26.83
C LEU A 406 -18.68 -13.82 -28.08
N GLN A 407 -18.69 -14.68 -29.10
CA GLN A 407 -19.40 -14.42 -30.34
C GLN A 407 -20.91 -14.23 -30.10
N LYS A 408 -21.53 -15.12 -29.32
CA LYS A 408 -22.95 -14.99 -28.95
C LYS A 408 -23.25 -13.69 -28.23
N PHE A 409 -22.38 -13.31 -27.28
CA PHE A 409 -22.57 -12.11 -26.49
C PHE A 409 -22.41 -10.84 -27.36
N ILE A 410 -21.37 -10.77 -28.18
CA ILE A 410 -21.18 -9.63 -29.09
C ILE A 410 -22.31 -9.53 -30.12
N GLN A 411 -22.80 -10.64 -30.68
CA GLN A 411 -23.97 -10.62 -31.57
C GLN A 411 -25.21 -10.05 -30.89
N PHE A 412 -25.44 -10.38 -29.63
CA PHE A 412 -26.53 -9.82 -28.85
C PHE A 412 -26.36 -8.31 -28.63
N ILE A 413 -25.14 -7.84 -28.33
CA ILE A 413 -24.82 -6.42 -28.20
C ILE A 413 -25.03 -5.66 -29.52
N VAL A 414 -24.58 -6.22 -30.65
CA VAL A 414 -24.79 -5.64 -31.99
C VAL A 414 -26.28 -5.52 -32.32
N GLU A 415 -27.08 -6.53 -31.95
CA GLU A 415 -28.54 -6.47 -32.12
C GLU A 415 -29.19 -5.35 -31.29
N ILE A 416 -28.67 -5.06 -30.09
CA ILE A 416 -29.12 -3.92 -29.29
C ILE A 416 -28.79 -2.60 -29.97
N PHE A 417 -27.57 -2.46 -30.51
CA PHE A 417 -27.19 -1.28 -31.28
C PHE A 417 -28.08 -1.08 -32.51
N ARG A 418 -28.35 -2.14 -33.27
CA ARG A 418 -29.26 -2.09 -34.42
C ARG A 418 -30.66 -1.64 -34.02
N ARG A 419 -31.23 -2.21 -32.96
CA ARG A 419 -32.56 -1.80 -32.45
C ARG A 419 -32.58 -0.36 -31.98
N TYR A 420 -31.49 0.10 -31.37
CA TYR A 420 -31.35 1.48 -30.92
C TYR A 420 -31.32 2.46 -32.10
N ASP A 421 -30.63 2.12 -33.19
CA ASP A 421 -30.56 2.95 -34.39
C ASP A 421 -31.88 2.99 -35.17
N GLU A 422 -32.63 1.88 -35.18
CA GLU A 422 -33.94 1.78 -35.85
C GLU A 422 -35.10 2.42 -35.07
N ALA A 423 -34.94 2.60 -33.75
CA ALA A 423 -35.99 3.12 -32.89
C ALA A 423 -36.20 4.64 -33.06
N SER A 424 -37.46 5.08 -33.01
CA SER A 424 -37.82 6.50 -32.93
C SER A 424 -37.29 7.13 -31.64
N LEU A 425 -37.02 8.43 -31.64
CA LEU A 425 -36.51 9.18 -30.48
C LEU A 425 -37.32 8.94 -29.18
N GLU A 426 -38.64 8.79 -29.25
CA GLU A 426 -39.49 8.57 -28.07
C GLU A 426 -39.38 7.17 -27.46
N HIS A 427 -38.98 6.16 -28.25
CA HIS A 427 -38.92 4.75 -27.84
C HIS A 427 -37.49 4.21 -27.87
N LYS A 428 -36.50 5.10 -27.93
CA LYS A 428 -35.10 4.70 -28.02
C LYS A 428 -34.70 3.99 -26.71
N PRO A 429 -34.12 2.79 -26.77
CA PRO A 429 -33.78 2.02 -25.56
C PRO A 429 -32.46 2.52 -24.93
N TYR A 430 -32.43 3.76 -24.44
CA TYR A 430 -31.23 4.42 -23.90
C TYR A 430 -30.52 3.60 -22.82
N ARG A 431 -31.27 3.01 -21.88
CA ARG A 431 -30.71 2.16 -20.81
C ARG A 431 -30.04 0.88 -21.30
N GLN A 432 -30.58 0.27 -22.36
CA GLN A 432 -29.98 -0.93 -22.95
C GLN A 432 -28.73 -0.56 -23.75
N LYS A 433 -28.74 0.61 -24.42
CA LYS A 433 -27.56 1.15 -25.09
C LYS A 433 -26.42 1.41 -24.10
N ASP A 434 -26.72 2.00 -22.96
CA ASP A 434 -25.77 2.21 -21.86
C ASP A 434 -25.16 0.88 -21.36
N GLY A 435 -26.00 -0.10 -21.01
CA GLY A 435 -25.53 -1.42 -20.58
C GLY A 435 -24.71 -2.14 -21.65
N ALA A 436 -25.02 -1.93 -22.93
CA ALA A 436 -24.26 -2.47 -24.05
C ALA A 436 -22.87 -1.81 -24.21
N LEU A 437 -22.79 -0.49 -24.02
CA LEU A 437 -21.52 0.23 -23.99
C LEU A 437 -20.66 -0.19 -22.80
N LEU A 438 -21.28 -0.34 -21.62
CA LEU A 438 -20.61 -0.87 -20.42
C LEU A 438 -20.03 -2.27 -20.67
N ALA A 439 -20.81 -3.15 -21.30
CA ALA A 439 -20.38 -4.51 -21.62
C ALA A 439 -19.17 -4.55 -22.58
N ILE A 440 -19.14 -3.68 -23.58
CA ILE A 440 -18.01 -3.56 -24.50
C ILE A 440 -16.78 -3.04 -23.76
N GLY A 441 -16.91 -1.95 -22.99
CA GLY A 441 -15.79 -1.40 -22.22
C GLY A 441 -15.24 -2.39 -21.20
N ALA A 442 -16.09 -3.16 -20.51
CA ALA A 442 -15.66 -4.21 -19.58
C ALA A 442 -14.88 -5.35 -20.25
N LEU A 443 -15.09 -5.57 -21.56
CA LEU A 443 -14.41 -6.58 -22.36
C LEU A 443 -13.24 -6.00 -23.19
N CYS A 444 -12.84 -4.76 -22.92
CA CYS A 444 -11.79 -4.03 -23.61
C CYS A 444 -10.53 -4.87 -23.86
N ASP A 445 -9.92 -5.42 -22.81
CA ASP A 445 -8.67 -6.17 -22.89
C ASP A 445 -8.77 -7.36 -23.83
N LYS A 446 -9.91 -8.06 -23.84
CA LYS A 446 -10.09 -9.22 -24.70
C LYS A 446 -10.38 -8.82 -26.15
N LEU A 447 -11.19 -7.79 -26.36
CA LEU A 447 -11.61 -7.35 -27.69
C LEU A 447 -10.44 -6.75 -28.47
N LYS A 448 -9.55 -6.00 -27.81
CA LYS A 448 -8.33 -5.43 -28.42
C LYS A 448 -7.34 -6.49 -28.93
N GLN A 449 -7.43 -7.73 -28.42
CA GLN A 449 -6.50 -8.82 -28.75
C GLN A 449 -7.10 -9.87 -29.70
N THR A 450 -8.40 -9.83 -29.99
CA THR A 450 -9.11 -10.93 -30.68
C THR A 450 -9.66 -10.49 -32.04
N GLU A 451 -9.18 -11.08 -33.14
CA GLU A 451 -9.78 -10.88 -34.48
C GLU A 451 -11.08 -11.69 -34.66
N PRO A 452 -12.06 -11.22 -35.46
CA PRO A 452 -12.10 -9.96 -36.22
C PRO A 452 -12.52 -8.73 -35.39
N TYR A 453 -12.71 -8.88 -34.07
CA TYR A 453 -13.26 -7.78 -33.25
C TYR A 453 -12.31 -6.59 -33.18
N LYS A 454 -11.01 -6.84 -33.05
CA LYS A 454 -9.96 -5.81 -33.01
C LYS A 454 -10.07 -4.84 -34.18
N SER A 455 -10.22 -5.35 -35.40
CA SER A 455 -10.34 -4.53 -36.62
C SER A 455 -11.68 -3.75 -36.71
N GLU A 456 -12.74 -4.23 -36.05
CA GLU A 456 -14.05 -3.58 -36.01
C GLU A 456 -14.23 -2.61 -34.83
N LEU A 457 -13.23 -2.46 -33.95
CA LEU A 457 -13.33 -1.56 -32.78
C LEU A 457 -13.45 -0.09 -33.19
N GLU A 458 -12.58 0.39 -34.08
CA GLU A 458 -12.61 1.79 -34.53
C GLU A 458 -13.93 2.14 -35.24
N PRO A 459 -14.42 1.35 -36.22
CA PRO A 459 -15.76 1.55 -36.80
C PRO A 459 -16.87 1.59 -35.74
N MET A 460 -16.82 0.70 -34.75
CA MET A 460 -17.79 0.66 -33.65
C MET A 460 -17.76 1.94 -32.82
N LEU A 461 -16.58 2.47 -32.47
CA LEU A 461 -16.46 3.74 -31.74
C LEU A 461 -17.06 4.90 -32.55
N VAL A 462 -16.74 4.98 -33.84
CA VAL A 462 -17.22 6.05 -34.73
C VAL A 462 -18.74 5.99 -34.91
N GLN A 463 -19.30 4.80 -35.10
CA GLN A 463 -20.72 4.62 -35.38
C GLN A 463 -21.59 4.71 -34.13
N HIS A 464 -21.11 4.17 -33.00
CA HIS A 464 -21.97 3.90 -31.85
C HIS A 464 -21.58 4.62 -30.56
N VAL A 465 -20.37 5.19 -30.46
CA VAL A 465 -19.89 5.92 -29.28
C VAL A 465 -19.82 7.42 -29.56
N PHE A 466 -19.19 7.85 -30.66
CA PHE A 466 -18.99 9.27 -30.97
C PHE A 466 -20.31 10.08 -31.07
N PRO A 467 -21.41 9.56 -31.65
CA PRO A 467 -22.66 10.30 -31.70
C PRO A 467 -23.27 10.55 -30.31
N GLU A 468 -23.00 9.67 -29.35
CA GLU A 468 -23.61 9.72 -28.01
C GLU A 468 -23.04 10.86 -27.15
N PHE A 469 -21.86 11.40 -27.48
CA PHE A 469 -21.35 12.63 -26.85
C PHE A 469 -22.29 13.84 -27.03
N ASN A 470 -23.17 13.82 -28.04
CA ASN A 470 -24.18 14.84 -28.30
C ASN A 470 -25.61 14.39 -27.93
N SER A 471 -25.74 13.29 -27.18
CA SER A 471 -27.04 12.79 -26.72
C SER A 471 -27.65 13.76 -25.70
N HIS A 472 -28.98 13.91 -25.72
CA HIS A 472 -29.71 14.68 -24.70
C HIS A 472 -29.75 13.95 -23.34
N VAL A 473 -29.33 12.69 -23.30
CA VAL A 473 -29.35 11.83 -22.13
C VAL A 473 -27.98 11.82 -21.46
N GLY A 474 -27.90 12.28 -20.21
CA GLY A 474 -26.66 12.42 -19.45
C GLY A 474 -25.85 11.15 -19.29
N HIS A 475 -26.48 10.07 -18.79
CA HIS A 475 -25.80 8.80 -18.55
C HIS A 475 -25.14 8.22 -19.82
N LEU A 476 -25.71 8.46 -21.01
CA LEU A 476 -25.09 8.06 -22.27
C LEU A 476 -23.88 8.92 -22.66
N ARG A 477 -23.91 10.24 -22.40
CA ARG A 477 -22.72 11.08 -22.60
C ARG A 477 -21.58 10.65 -21.68
N SER A 478 -21.89 10.38 -20.41
CA SER A 478 -20.96 9.82 -19.42
C SER A 478 -20.35 8.51 -19.90
N LYS A 479 -21.21 7.55 -20.30
CA LYS A 479 -20.76 6.23 -20.74
C LYS A 479 -19.95 6.29 -22.03
N ALA A 480 -20.29 7.22 -22.95
CA ALA A 480 -19.51 7.43 -24.16
C ALA A 480 -18.10 7.94 -23.86
N ALA A 481 -17.94 8.88 -22.92
CA ALA A 481 -16.64 9.34 -22.45
C ALA A 481 -15.84 8.19 -21.84
N TRP A 482 -16.44 7.44 -20.90
CA TRP A 482 -15.80 6.29 -20.26
C TRP A 482 -15.31 5.24 -21.29
N VAL A 483 -16.17 4.80 -22.23
CA VAL A 483 -15.79 3.83 -23.27
C VAL A 483 -14.69 4.40 -24.18
N ALA A 484 -14.75 5.67 -24.55
CA ALA A 484 -13.71 6.29 -25.36
C ALA A 484 -12.34 6.24 -24.66
N GLY A 485 -12.29 6.53 -23.35
CA GLY A 485 -11.08 6.40 -22.54
C GLY A 485 -10.54 4.98 -22.49
N GLN A 486 -11.41 3.98 -22.27
CA GLN A 486 -11.02 2.56 -22.26
C GLN A 486 -10.32 2.12 -23.56
N TYR A 487 -10.74 2.66 -24.70
CA TYR A 487 -10.17 2.34 -26.01
C TYR A 487 -9.14 3.37 -26.52
N ALA A 488 -8.67 4.32 -25.71
CA ALA A 488 -7.70 5.32 -26.14
C ALA A 488 -6.41 4.72 -26.74
N HIS A 489 -5.94 3.58 -26.20
CA HIS A 489 -4.71 2.90 -26.65
C HIS A 489 -4.90 1.93 -27.84
N ILE A 490 -6.03 1.91 -28.54
CA ILE A 490 -6.13 1.09 -29.76
C ILE A 490 -5.35 1.71 -30.91
N ASN A 491 -4.96 0.88 -31.88
CA ASN A 491 -4.39 1.36 -33.13
C ASN A 491 -5.50 1.92 -34.00
N PHE A 492 -5.62 3.26 -34.05
CA PHE A 492 -6.52 3.95 -34.96
C PHE A 492 -5.94 3.91 -36.39
N SER A 493 -6.74 3.45 -37.33
CA SER A 493 -6.40 3.44 -38.76
C SER A 493 -6.42 4.86 -39.33
N ASP A 494 -7.31 5.71 -38.82
CA ASP A 494 -7.36 7.14 -39.13
C ASP A 494 -7.06 7.98 -37.88
N GLN A 495 -5.92 8.68 -37.89
CA GLN A 495 -5.54 9.56 -36.79
C GLN A 495 -6.57 10.67 -36.54
N ASN A 496 -7.37 11.05 -37.53
CA ASN A 496 -8.47 11.99 -37.34
C ASN A 496 -9.56 11.43 -36.42
N ASN A 497 -9.76 10.11 -36.38
CA ASN A 497 -10.73 9.51 -35.46
C ASN A 497 -10.24 9.56 -34.01
N PHE A 498 -8.94 9.37 -33.77
CA PHE A 498 -8.32 9.59 -32.46
C PHE A 498 -8.50 11.04 -32.01
N MET A 499 -8.15 12.00 -32.88
CA MET A 499 -8.31 13.43 -32.59
C MET A 499 -9.76 13.82 -32.35
N LYS A 500 -10.69 13.26 -33.13
CA LYS A 500 -12.12 13.49 -32.93
C LYS A 500 -12.60 12.93 -31.59
N ALA A 501 -12.12 11.77 -31.16
CA ALA A 501 -12.43 11.21 -29.85
C ALA A 501 -11.92 12.10 -28.72
N LEU A 502 -10.66 12.54 -28.81
CA LEU A 502 -10.05 13.48 -27.87
C LEU A 502 -10.84 14.79 -27.79
N HIS A 503 -11.20 15.40 -28.92
CA HIS A 503 -12.01 16.62 -28.95
C HIS A 503 -13.41 16.41 -28.36
N CYS A 504 -14.05 15.26 -28.61
CA CYS A 504 -15.33 14.91 -27.99
C CYS A 504 -15.20 14.87 -26.46
N VAL A 505 -14.17 14.20 -25.93
CA VAL A 505 -13.90 14.12 -24.48
C VAL A 505 -13.65 15.51 -23.90
N VAL A 506 -12.73 16.28 -24.51
CA VAL A 506 -12.42 17.65 -24.09
C VAL A 506 -13.67 18.54 -24.06
N SER A 507 -14.56 18.41 -25.05
CA SER A 507 -15.79 19.20 -25.13
C SER A 507 -16.83 18.88 -24.03
N ARG A 508 -16.66 17.77 -23.32
CA ARG A 508 -17.56 17.32 -22.24
C ARG A 508 -17.01 17.56 -20.84
N ILE A 509 -15.78 18.05 -20.70
CA ILE A 509 -15.24 18.53 -19.43
C ILE A 509 -16.07 19.72 -18.89
N GLN A 510 -16.70 20.48 -19.78
CA GLN A 510 -17.60 21.59 -19.45
C GLN A 510 -19.10 21.21 -19.55
N ASP A 511 -19.45 19.93 -19.45
CA ASP A 511 -20.86 19.49 -19.47
C ASP A 511 -21.64 20.02 -18.26
N SER A 512 -22.95 20.23 -18.42
CA SER A 512 -23.81 20.68 -17.32
C SER A 512 -24.00 19.62 -16.23
N GLU A 513 -23.86 18.34 -16.56
CA GLU A 513 -24.07 17.24 -15.63
C GLU A 513 -22.74 16.79 -15.03
N LEU A 514 -22.66 16.75 -13.69
CA LEU A 514 -21.45 16.43 -12.95
C LEU A 514 -20.82 15.07 -13.35
N PRO A 515 -21.56 13.94 -13.43
CA PRO A 515 -20.93 12.66 -13.71
C PRO A 515 -20.29 12.62 -15.11
N VAL A 516 -20.84 13.38 -16.07
CA VAL A 516 -20.28 13.49 -17.43
C VAL A 516 -18.94 14.22 -17.40
N ARG A 517 -18.82 15.29 -16.61
CA ARG A 517 -17.55 16.02 -16.43
C ARG A 517 -16.47 15.10 -15.85
N VAL A 518 -16.82 14.32 -14.81
CA VAL A 518 -15.91 13.37 -14.14
C VAL A 518 -15.43 12.28 -15.09
N ASP A 519 -16.34 11.56 -15.74
CA ASP A 519 -15.98 10.50 -16.72
C ASP A 519 -15.13 11.06 -17.88
N SER A 520 -15.36 12.32 -18.28
CA SER A 520 -14.58 12.97 -19.34
C SER A 520 -13.16 13.29 -18.90
N VAL A 521 -12.94 13.72 -17.66
CA VAL A 521 -11.60 13.94 -17.11
C VAL A 521 -10.84 12.62 -17.02
N PHE A 522 -11.47 11.55 -16.54
CA PHE A 522 -10.80 10.24 -16.46
C PHE A 522 -10.46 9.68 -17.83
N ALA A 523 -11.36 9.85 -18.81
CA ALA A 523 -11.06 9.49 -20.18
C ALA A 523 -9.92 10.31 -20.77
N LEU A 524 -9.83 11.61 -20.45
CA LEU A 524 -8.77 12.50 -20.93
C LEU A 524 -7.38 11.98 -20.52
N ARG A 525 -7.24 11.48 -19.28
CA ARG A 525 -5.99 10.85 -18.81
C ARG A 525 -5.49 9.79 -19.79
N SER A 526 -6.35 8.81 -20.12
CA SER A 526 -5.98 7.72 -21.04
C SER A 526 -5.62 8.22 -22.44
N PHE A 527 -6.27 9.28 -22.93
CA PHE A 527 -5.90 9.88 -24.22
C PHE A 527 -4.55 10.60 -24.17
N ILE A 528 -4.22 11.28 -23.06
CA ILE A 528 -2.94 11.95 -22.89
C ILE A 528 -1.80 10.93 -22.79
N GLU A 529 -2.01 9.84 -22.07
CA GLU A 529 -1.06 8.72 -21.98
C GLU A 529 -0.85 8.04 -23.35
N ALA A 530 -1.91 7.92 -24.16
CA ALA A 530 -1.86 7.30 -25.48
C ALA A 530 -1.29 8.21 -26.58
N SER A 531 -1.32 9.54 -26.41
CA SER A 531 -0.95 10.47 -27.47
C SER A 531 0.55 10.59 -27.62
N LYS A 532 1.03 10.50 -28.87
CA LYS A 532 2.44 10.74 -29.24
C LYS A 532 2.73 12.21 -29.50
N ASP A 533 1.73 12.96 -29.96
CA ASP A 533 1.81 14.40 -30.19
C ASP A 533 0.74 15.11 -29.36
N LEU A 534 1.15 16.05 -28.52
CA LEU A 534 0.28 16.81 -27.63
C LEU A 534 0.03 18.24 -28.12
N ASN A 535 0.48 18.59 -29.33
CA ASN A 535 0.39 19.94 -29.90
C ASN A 535 -1.02 20.52 -29.95
N ASP A 536 -2.05 19.68 -30.12
CA ASP A 536 -3.46 20.13 -30.14
C ASP A 536 -4.04 20.38 -28.73
N ILE A 537 -3.42 19.81 -27.68
CA ILE A 537 -3.81 20.01 -26.28
C ILE A 537 -3.10 21.24 -25.69
N ARG A 538 -1.86 21.54 -26.11
CA ARG A 538 -1.08 22.69 -25.62
C ARG A 538 -1.86 24.02 -25.58
N PRO A 539 -2.65 24.42 -26.61
CA PRO A 539 -3.37 25.69 -26.60
C PRO A 539 -4.55 25.73 -25.62
N ILE A 540 -5.13 24.57 -25.31
CA ILE A 540 -6.31 24.44 -24.44
C ILE A 540 -5.93 24.04 -23.01
N LEU A 541 -4.67 23.68 -22.76
CA LEU A 541 -4.13 23.28 -21.46
C LEU A 541 -4.53 24.23 -20.30
N PRO A 542 -4.49 25.57 -20.44
CA PRO A 542 -4.86 26.46 -19.34
C PRO A 542 -6.34 26.34 -18.96
N GLN A 543 -7.21 26.16 -19.96
CA GLN A 543 -8.64 25.96 -19.75
C GLN A 543 -8.91 24.57 -19.14
N LEU A 544 -8.19 23.54 -19.56
CA LEU A 544 -8.30 22.19 -19.00
C LEU A 544 -7.92 22.17 -17.52
N LEU A 545 -6.80 22.81 -17.15
CA LEU A 545 -6.38 22.91 -15.75
C LEU A 545 -7.41 23.66 -14.90
N ASP A 546 -7.97 24.78 -15.37
CA ASP A 546 -9.00 25.54 -14.64
C ASP A 546 -10.27 24.71 -14.38
N GLU A 547 -10.75 23.97 -15.38
CA GLU A 547 -11.91 23.09 -15.20
C GLU A 547 -11.62 21.89 -14.29
N LEU A 548 -10.42 21.30 -14.40
CA LEU A 548 -9.97 20.22 -13.52
C LEU A 548 -9.93 20.69 -12.06
N PHE A 549 -9.43 21.89 -11.79
CA PHE A 549 -9.41 22.45 -10.44
C PHE A 549 -10.81 22.73 -9.89
N LYS A 550 -11.72 23.27 -10.71
CA LYS A 550 -13.12 23.44 -10.29
C LYS A 550 -13.73 22.11 -9.89
N LEU A 551 -13.46 21.06 -10.67
CA LEU A 551 -13.98 19.72 -10.40
C LEU A 551 -13.35 19.10 -9.14
N MET A 552 -12.04 19.24 -8.93
CA MET A 552 -11.35 18.82 -7.70
C MET A 552 -11.87 19.55 -6.46
N ASN A 553 -12.36 20.79 -6.61
CA ASN A 553 -12.97 21.55 -5.52
C ASN A 553 -14.43 21.14 -5.25
N GLU A 554 -15.09 20.47 -6.19
CA GLU A 554 -16.50 20.08 -6.17
C GLU A 554 -16.70 18.59 -5.83
N VAL A 555 -15.71 17.74 -6.15
CA VAL A 555 -15.73 16.29 -5.94
C VAL A 555 -14.42 15.84 -5.30
N GLU A 556 -14.54 15.16 -4.15
CA GLU A 556 -13.42 14.48 -3.49
C GLU A 556 -13.22 13.11 -4.16
N ASN A 557 -12.31 13.03 -5.13
CA ASN A 557 -11.99 11.79 -5.84
C ASN A 557 -10.50 11.76 -6.24
N GLU A 558 -9.84 10.65 -5.95
CA GLU A 558 -8.40 10.44 -6.17
C GLU A 558 -8.00 10.39 -7.65
N ASP A 559 -8.84 9.79 -8.51
CA ASP A 559 -8.57 9.67 -9.94
C ASP A 559 -8.45 11.05 -10.63
N LEU A 560 -9.09 12.09 -10.06
CA LEU A 560 -8.92 13.47 -10.53
C LEU A 560 -7.50 13.97 -10.27
N VAL A 561 -6.94 13.64 -9.11
CA VAL A 561 -5.57 14.02 -8.73
C VAL A 561 -4.56 13.26 -9.58
N PHE A 562 -4.75 11.96 -9.80
CA PHE A 562 -3.88 11.18 -10.69
C PHE A 562 -3.93 11.67 -12.15
N THR A 563 -5.11 12.14 -12.60
CA THR A 563 -5.23 12.76 -13.92
C THR A 563 -4.41 14.04 -14.00
N LEU A 564 -4.42 14.87 -12.96
CA LEU A 564 -3.58 16.07 -12.90
C LEU A 564 -2.09 15.71 -12.92
N GLU A 565 -1.67 14.73 -12.11
CA GLU A 565 -0.29 14.23 -12.07
C GLU A 565 0.21 13.83 -13.47
N THR A 566 -0.61 13.06 -14.19
CA THR A 566 -0.31 12.59 -15.55
C THR A 566 -0.20 13.76 -16.55
N ILE A 567 -1.06 14.78 -16.40
CA ILE A 567 -0.98 16.00 -17.22
C ILE A 567 0.32 16.75 -16.91
N VAL A 568 0.68 16.92 -15.64
CA VAL A 568 1.91 17.62 -15.26
C VAL A 568 3.15 16.91 -15.78
N ASP A 569 3.22 15.59 -15.65
CA ASP A 569 4.32 14.76 -16.15
C ASP A 569 4.55 14.95 -17.66
N LYS A 570 3.47 14.99 -18.45
CA LYS A 570 3.55 15.10 -19.93
C LYS A 570 3.81 16.49 -20.47
N PHE A 571 3.52 17.55 -19.72
CA PHE A 571 3.61 18.95 -20.17
C PHE A 571 4.63 19.76 -19.35
N GLY A 572 5.66 19.10 -18.80
CA GLY A 572 6.53 19.67 -17.75
C GLY A 572 7.10 21.07 -18.02
N GLU A 573 7.61 21.35 -19.22
CA GLU A 573 8.17 22.69 -19.55
C GLU A 573 7.09 23.77 -19.62
N GLU A 574 5.90 23.44 -20.12
CA GLU A 574 4.75 24.35 -20.19
C GLU A 574 4.05 24.54 -18.84
N MET A 575 4.37 23.72 -17.84
CA MET A 575 3.85 23.85 -16.47
C MET A 575 4.51 24.99 -15.68
N ALA A 576 5.70 25.45 -16.08
CA ALA A 576 6.45 26.48 -15.36
C ALA A 576 5.62 27.76 -15.02
N PRO A 577 4.81 28.33 -15.94
CA PRO A 577 3.97 29.50 -15.64
C PRO A 577 2.82 29.21 -14.65
N TYR A 578 2.43 27.94 -14.52
CA TYR A 578 1.29 27.51 -13.71
C TYR A 578 1.72 26.86 -12.39
N ALA A 579 3.00 26.47 -12.24
CA ALA A 579 3.54 25.71 -11.11
C ALA A 579 3.16 26.31 -9.75
N ILE A 580 3.27 27.63 -9.60
CA ILE A 580 2.91 28.33 -8.36
C ILE A 580 1.41 28.18 -8.06
N GLY A 581 0.55 28.42 -9.05
CA GLY A 581 -0.91 28.28 -8.90
C GLY A 581 -1.33 26.83 -8.65
N LEU A 582 -0.66 25.87 -9.30
CA LEU A 582 -0.86 24.44 -9.11
C LEU A 582 -0.51 24.03 -7.67
N CYS A 583 0.67 24.40 -7.17
CA CYS A 583 1.07 24.12 -5.79
C CYS A 583 0.13 24.79 -4.78
N GLN A 584 -0.36 26.01 -5.03
CA GLN A 584 -1.33 26.69 -4.17
C GLN A 584 -2.67 25.97 -4.11
N ASN A 585 -3.21 25.57 -5.25
CA ASN A 585 -4.49 24.84 -5.32
C ASN A 585 -4.38 23.45 -4.68
N LEU A 586 -3.29 22.73 -4.94
CA LEU A 586 -3.02 21.42 -4.36
C LEU A 586 -2.78 21.49 -2.86
N ALA A 587 -2.03 22.49 -2.37
CA ALA A 587 -1.90 22.74 -0.94
C ALA A 587 -3.25 23.05 -0.29
N ALA A 588 -4.10 23.86 -0.93
CA ALA A 588 -5.44 24.14 -0.43
C ALA A 588 -6.37 22.92 -0.47
N ALA A 589 -6.23 22.03 -1.45
CA ALA A 589 -6.93 20.75 -1.51
C ALA A 589 -6.47 19.81 -0.39
N PHE A 590 -5.15 19.67 -0.20
CA PHE A 590 -4.55 18.92 0.90
C PHE A 590 -5.10 19.34 2.26
N TRP A 591 -5.11 20.65 2.55
CA TRP A 591 -5.66 21.15 3.82
C TRP A 591 -7.16 20.90 3.98
N ARG A 592 -7.93 20.87 2.89
CA ARG A 592 -9.35 20.51 2.94
C ARG A 592 -9.53 19.04 3.29
N CYS A 593 -8.83 18.14 2.60
CA CYS A 593 -8.86 16.70 2.87
C CYS A 593 -8.53 16.40 4.34
N MET A 594 -7.44 17.00 4.86
CA MET A 594 -7.01 16.80 6.26
C MET A 594 -8.03 17.30 7.30
N ASN A 595 -8.71 18.42 7.04
CA ASN A 595 -9.71 18.96 7.97
C ASN A 595 -11.01 18.15 7.98
N THR A 596 -11.30 17.41 6.90
CA THR A 596 -12.45 16.51 6.83
C THR A 596 -12.19 15.23 7.65
N THR A 597 -10.97 14.70 7.63
CA THR A 597 -10.54 13.54 8.42
C THR A 597 -10.64 13.78 9.93
N GLU A 598 -10.30 14.97 10.44
CA GLU A 598 -10.41 15.31 11.87
C GLU A 598 -11.86 15.36 12.42
N ALA A 599 -12.89 15.33 11.55
CA ALA A 599 -14.29 15.48 11.95
C ALA A 599 -15.10 14.18 12.05
N ASP A 600 -14.62 13.07 11.47
CA ASP A 600 -15.40 11.83 11.29
C ASP A 600 -14.62 10.59 11.81
N ASP A 601 -14.54 10.43 13.14
CA ASP A 601 -13.86 9.32 13.85
C ASP A 601 -14.45 7.89 13.58
N GLU A 602 -15.43 7.72 12.69
CA GLU A 602 -16.20 6.46 12.55
C GLU A 602 -16.34 5.88 11.11
N ALA A 603 -15.64 6.39 10.08
CA ALA A 603 -15.65 5.81 8.72
C ALA A 603 -14.25 5.63 8.13
N ASP A 604 -14.07 4.60 7.27
CA ASP A 604 -12.86 4.38 6.46
C ASP A 604 -12.44 5.68 5.73
N ASP A 605 -11.14 5.84 5.44
CA ASP A 605 -10.40 7.11 5.36
C ASP A 605 -10.07 7.61 3.92
N PRO A 606 -11.06 8.02 3.09
CA PRO A 606 -10.81 8.51 1.73
C PRO A 606 -10.11 9.88 1.71
N GLY A 607 -10.13 10.62 2.81
CA GLY A 607 -9.44 11.91 2.94
C GLY A 607 -7.92 11.77 2.94
N ALA A 608 -7.39 10.75 3.62
CA ALA A 608 -5.96 10.51 3.73
C ALA A 608 -5.32 10.17 2.37
N LEU A 609 -5.94 9.29 1.57
CA LEU A 609 -5.40 8.87 0.27
C LEU A 609 -5.48 9.99 -0.78
N ALA A 610 -6.55 10.80 -0.75
CA ALA A 610 -6.61 12.03 -1.54
C ALA A 610 -5.55 13.06 -1.13
N ALA A 611 -5.22 13.16 0.17
CA ALA A 611 -4.13 14.01 0.66
C ALA A 611 -2.75 13.54 0.16
N VAL A 612 -2.49 12.23 0.19
CA VAL A 612 -1.29 11.61 -0.41
C VAL A 612 -1.19 11.95 -1.90
N GLY A 613 -2.27 11.77 -2.66
CA GLY A 613 -2.31 12.12 -4.07
C GLY A 613 -1.96 13.60 -4.33
N CYS A 614 -2.45 14.52 -3.48
CA CYS A 614 -2.13 15.94 -3.60
C CYS A 614 -0.63 16.21 -3.43
N LEU A 615 0.02 15.55 -2.48
CA LEU A 615 1.46 15.70 -2.24
C LEU A 615 2.29 15.07 -3.36
N ARG A 616 1.89 13.91 -3.88
CA ARG A 616 2.54 13.31 -5.06
C ARG A 616 2.47 14.21 -6.28
N ALA A 617 1.30 14.79 -6.56
CA ALA A 617 1.15 15.77 -7.63
C ALA A 617 2.04 17.00 -7.40
N ILE A 618 2.23 17.45 -6.16
CA ILE A 618 3.21 18.50 -5.82
C ILE A 618 4.64 18.04 -6.13
N SER A 619 5.04 16.83 -5.73
CA SER A 619 6.36 16.26 -6.05
C SER A 619 6.59 16.22 -7.57
N THR A 620 5.61 15.77 -8.36
CA THR A 620 5.70 15.75 -9.84
C THR A 620 5.86 17.15 -10.43
N ILE A 621 5.16 18.16 -9.88
CA ILE A 621 5.35 19.55 -10.31
C ILE A 621 6.77 20.02 -9.99
N LEU A 622 7.29 19.71 -8.79
CA LEU A 622 8.66 20.07 -8.41
C LEU A 622 9.70 19.38 -9.30
N GLU A 623 9.49 18.12 -9.65
CA GLU A 623 10.30 17.37 -10.62
C GLU A 623 10.27 18.05 -12.00
N SER A 624 9.10 18.46 -12.49
CA SER A 624 8.94 19.08 -13.81
C SER A 624 9.58 20.47 -13.90
N VAL A 625 9.69 21.20 -12.78
CA VAL A 625 10.35 22.51 -12.72
C VAL A 625 11.80 22.46 -12.23
N SER A 626 12.39 21.26 -12.10
CA SER A 626 13.77 21.05 -11.63
C SER A 626 14.84 21.90 -12.34
N ARG A 627 14.62 22.21 -13.64
CA ARG A 627 15.49 23.08 -14.46
C ARG A 627 15.38 24.58 -14.15
N LEU A 628 14.42 24.99 -13.30
CA LEU A 628 14.11 26.40 -13.00
C LEU A 628 14.25 26.70 -11.49
N PRO A 629 15.49 26.80 -10.96
CA PRO A 629 15.73 26.97 -9.52
C PRO A 629 15.04 28.19 -8.87
N HIS A 630 14.76 29.25 -9.65
CA HIS A 630 14.09 30.44 -9.13
C HIS A 630 12.62 30.18 -8.70
N LEU A 631 11.94 29.21 -9.31
CA LEU A 631 10.55 28.87 -8.96
C LEU A 631 10.45 28.22 -7.58
N PHE A 632 11.46 27.47 -7.15
CA PHE A 632 11.49 26.86 -5.81
C PHE A 632 11.41 27.92 -4.69
N ILE A 633 12.04 29.09 -4.89
CA ILE A 633 11.98 30.21 -3.93
C ILE A 633 10.56 30.77 -3.84
N GLU A 634 9.82 30.82 -4.95
CA GLU A 634 8.45 31.34 -5.00
C GLU A 634 7.41 30.32 -4.48
N ILE A 635 7.68 29.02 -4.64
CA ILE A 635 6.81 27.93 -4.17
C ILE A 635 7.00 27.67 -2.67
N GLU A 636 8.20 27.90 -2.12
CA GLU A 636 8.56 27.65 -0.72
C GLU A 636 7.52 28.14 0.30
N PRO A 637 7.02 29.40 0.25
CA PRO A 637 6.07 29.89 1.24
C PRO A 637 4.72 29.17 1.24
N THR A 638 4.36 28.53 0.12
CA THR A 638 3.12 27.76 -0.03
C THR A 638 3.24 26.38 0.61
N LEU A 639 4.39 25.71 0.44
CA LEU A 639 4.61 24.35 0.90
C LEU A 639 5.16 24.26 2.33
N LEU A 640 5.87 25.30 2.80
CA LEU A 640 6.47 25.34 4.12
C LEU A 640 5.49 25.05 5.28
N PRO A 641 4.25 25.58 5.30
CA PRO A 641 3.28 25.25 6.34
C PRO A 641 2.91 23.76 6.38
N ILE A 642 2.82 23.11 5.21
CA ILE A 642 2.56 21.67 5.09
C ILE A 642 3.74 20.91 5.67
N MET A 643 4.96 21.20 5.21
CA MET A 643 6.18 20.55 5.71
C MET A 643 6.33 20.71 7.23
N ARG A 644 6.07 21.90 7.79
CA ARG A 644 6.16 22.13 9.24
C ARG A 644 5.16 21.33 10.06
N LYS A 645 3.90 21.21 9.62
CA LYS A 645 2.88 20.45 10.38
C LYS A 645 3.09 18.95 10.20
N MET A 646 3.34 18.50 8.97
CA MET A 646 3.35 17.08 8.62
C MET A 646 4.67 16.36 8.97
N LEU A 647 5.74 17.08 9.29
CA LEU A 647 6.94 16.47 9.88
C LEU A 647 6.79 16.15 11.38
N THR A 648 5.59 16.30 11.95
CA THR A 648 5.27 15.95 13.34
C THR A 648 4.42 14.68 13.39
N THR A 649 4.01 14.26 14.59
CA THR A 649 3.07 13.13 14.78
C THR A 649 1.74 13.31 14.03
N ASP A 650 1.37 14.53 13.66
CA ASP A 650 0.15 14.82 12.89
C ASP A 650 0.23 14.33 11.42
N GLY A 651 1.43 14.03 10.91
CA GLY A 651 1.65 13.69 9.50
C GLY A 651 2.20 12.28 9.25
N GLN A 652 2.02 11.34 10.18
CA GLN A 652 2.55 9.98 10.06
C GLN A 652 2.18 9.27 8.74
N GLU A 653 0.96 9.51 8.26
CA GLU A 653 0.41 8.85 7.05
C GLU A 653 0.95 9.45 5.74
N VAL A 654 1.50 10.66 5.77
CA VAL A 654 1.97 11.42 4.59
C VAL A 654 3.45 11.79 4.69
N PHE A 655 4.16 11.19 5.65
CA PHE A 655 5.52 11.61 6.02
C PHE A 655 6.52 11.39 4.88
N GLU A 656 6.39 10.29 4.15
CA GLU A 656 7.25 9.96 3.00
C GLU A 656 7.12 10.99 1.88
N GLU A 657 5.90 11.33 1.46
CA GLU A 657 5.65 12.35 0.44
C GLU A 657 6.15 13.73 0.87
N VAL A 658 6.04 14.06 2.17
CA VAL A 658 6.56 15.32 2.69
C VAL A 658 8.09 15.36 2.68
N LEU A 659 8.76 14.26 3.03
CA LEU A 659 10.23 14.16 2.95
C LEU A 659 10.72 14.25 1.50
N GLU A 660 9.97 13.69 0.54
CA GLU A 660 10.25 13.83 -0.89
C GLU A 660 10.20 15.30 -1.31
N ILE A 661 9.15 16.04 -0.91
CA ILE A 661 9.05 17.49 -1.14
C ILE A 661 10.22 18.24 -0.48
N VAL A 662 10.57 17.93 0.77
CA VAL A 662 11.72 18.56 1.46
C VAL A 662 13.02 18.27 0.70
N SER A 663 13.18 17.07 0.14
CA SER A 663 14.34 16.67 -0.66
C SER A 663 14.44 17.51 -1.93
N TYR A 664 13.35 17.66 -2.70
CA TYR A 664 13.30 18.54 -3.87
C TYR A 664 13.64 19.99 -3.52
N MET A 665 13.03 20.52 -2.46
CA MET A 665 13.25 21.91 -2.01
C MET A 665 14.68 22.16 -1.54
N THR A 666 15.31 21.19 -0.88
CA THR A 666 16.68 21.29 -0.38
C THR A 666 17.73 21.01 -1.46
N PHE A 667 17.40 20.29 -2.54
CA PHE A 667 18.34 19.95 -3.62
C PHE A 667 18.31 20.93 -4.80
N PHE A 668 17.14 21.33 -5.30
CA PHE A 668 17.03 22.15 -6.51
C PHE A 668 17.04 23.67 -6.23
N SER A 669 16.70 24.09 -5.01
CA SER A 669 16.76 25.50 -4.64
C SER A 669 18.21 26.04 -4.73
N PRO A 670 18.46 27.26 -5.23
CA PRO A 670 19.82 27.82 -5.31
C PRO A 670 20.55 27.88 -3.97
N THR A 671 19.80 28.15 -2.90
CA THR A 671 20.31 28.23 -1.52
C THR A 671 19.23 27.76 -0.56
N ILE A 672 19.62 26.98 0.46
CA ILE A 672 18.70 26.55 1.51
C ILE A 672 18.37 27.74 2.42
N SER A 673 17.10 28.14 2.45
CA SER A 673 16.62 29.27 3.25
C SER A 673 16.65 28.96 4.76
N LEU A 674 16.65 30.00 5.60
CA LEU A 674 16.53 29.82 7.06
C LEU A 674 15.19 29.19 7.46
N ASP A 675 14.14 29.42 6.67
CA ASP A 675 12.84 28.82 6.88
C ASP A 675 12.87 27.30 6.61
N MET A 676 13.59 26.83 5.59
CA MET A 676 13.83 25.41 5.40
C MET A 676 14.66 24.81 6.55
N TRP A 677 15.70 25.50 7.01
CA TRP A 677 16.48 25.07 8.18
C TRP A 677 15.64 24.90 9.46
N SER A 678 14.50 25.59 9.58
CA SER A 678 13.56 25.39 10.70
C SER A 678 12.90 24.01 10.73
N LEU A 679 12.98 23.23 9.64
CA LEU A 679 12.46 21.87 9.56
C LEU A 679 13.41 20.85 10.19
N TRP A 680 14.71 21.15 10.27
CA TRP A 680 15.72 20.22 10.80
C TRP A 680 15.37 19.71 12.21
N PRO A 681 15.00 20.56 13.19
CA PRO A 681 14.62 20.08 14.52
C PRO A 681 13.41 19.13 14.49
N LEU A 682 12.45 19.35 13.59
CA LEU A 682 11.26 18.50 13.45
C LEU A 682 11.64 17.12 12.90
N VAL A 683 12.49 17.08 11.87
CA VAL A 683 13.02 15.83 11.31
C VAL A 683 13.79 15.04 12.38
N MET A 684 14.61 15.73 13.18
CA MET A 684 15.34 15.11 14.29
C MET A 684 14.42 14.64 15.41
N GLU A 685 13.36 15.37 15.74
CA GLU A 685 12.41 14.94 16.77
C GLU A 685 11.60 13.72 16.29
N ALA A 686 11.12 13.74 15.04
CA ALA A 686 10.40 12.63 14.44
C ALA A 686 11.23 11.35 14.43
N LEU A 687 12.49 11.43 13.96
CA LEU A 687 13.40 10.28 13.91
C LEU A 687 13.72 9.72 15.31
N ALA A 688 13.68 10.54 16.36
CA ALA A 688 13.98 10.10 17.73
C ALA A 688 12.79 9.39 18.39
N ASP A 689 11.56 9.73 18.00
CA ASP A 689 10.35 9.31 18.70
C ASP A 689 9.60 8.19 17.99
N TRP A 690 9.31 8.34 16.68
CA TRP A 690 8.42 7.43 15.96
C TRP A 690 8.83 7.10 14.51
N ALA A 691 9.68 7.91 13.87
CA ALA A 691 9.93 7.84 12.42
C ALA A 691 11.20 7.07 12.03
N ILE A 692 11.63 6.09 12.84
CA ILE A 692 12.86 5.32 12.58
C ILE A 692 12.79 4.53 11.27
N ASP A 693 11.61 4.01 10.92
CA ASP A 693 11.39 3.25 9.69
C ASP A 693 11.56 4.12 8.44
N PHE A 694 11.39 5.44 8.58
CA PHE A 694 11.57 6.44 7.52
C PHE A 694 12.99 7.01 7.45
N PHE A 695 13.94 6.47 8.23
CA PHE A 695 15.30 6.99 8.23
C PHE A 695 15.98 6.98 6.84
N PRO A 696 15.75 6.00 5.94
CA PRO A 696 16.23 6.08 4.57
C PRO A 696 15.71 7.30 3.80
N ASN A 697 14.43 7.66 3.95
CA ASN A 697 13.87 8.86 3.32
C ASN A 697 14.38 10.16 3.97
N ILE A 698 14.66 10.13 5.29
CA ILE A 698 15.23 11.25 6.03
C ILE A 698 16.71 11.50 5.67
N LEU A 699 17.44 10.48 5.24
CA LEU A 699 18.84 10.60 4.83
C LEU A 699 19.04 11.67 3.77
N VAL A 700 18.19 11.68 2.74
CA VAL A 700 18.30 12.56 1.56
C VAL A 700 18.25 14.05 1.96
N PRO A 701 17.22 14.55 2.66
CA PRO A 701 17.18 15.96 3.04
C PRO A 701 18.29 16.32 4.03
N LEU A 702 18.66 15.41 4.95
CA LEU A 702 19.76 15.66 5.89
C LEU A 702 21.12 15.77 5.19
N ASP A 703 21.38 14.94 4.17
CA ASP A 703 22.56 15.11 3.33
C ASP A 703 22.53 16.49 2.65
N ASN A 704 21.44 16.85 1.97
CA ASN A 704 21.33 18.15 1.30
C ASN A 704 21.64 19.34 2.22
N TYR A 705 21.15 19.30 3.48
CA TYR A 705 21.47 20.31 4.49
C TYR A 705 22.98 20.39 4.80
N ILE A 706 23.69 19.26 4.82
CA ILE A 706 25.12 19.20 5.14
C ILE A 706 25.99 19.51 3.92
N SER A 707 25.71 18.90 2.76
CA SER A 707 26.49 19.02 1.54
C SER A 707 26.33 20.38 0.86
N ARG A 708 25.09 20.89 0.75
CA ARG A 708 24.81 22.19 0.13
C ARG A 708 24.78 23.35 1.14
N GLY A 709 24.44 23.04 2.39
CA GLY A 709 24.31 24.01 3.48
C GLY A 709 25.48 24.03 4.48
N THR A 710 26.65 23.50 4.10
CA THR A 710 27.80 23.25 5.01
C THR A 710 28.17 24.45 5.88
N ALA A 711 28.20 25.66 5.30
CA ALA A 711 28.55 26.87 6.06
C ALA A 711 27.56 27.15 7.21
N ASN A 712 26.25 26.96 6.98
CA ASN A 712 25.23 27.16 8.02
C ASN A 712 25.25 26.02 9.04
N PHE A 713 25.42 24.77 8.58
CA PHE A 713 25.60 23.60 9.45
C PHE A 713 26.77 23.79 10.44
N LEU A 714 27.88 24.36 9.97
CA LEU A 714 29.08 24.57 10.78
C LEU A 714 28.97 25.77 11.75
N THR A 715 28.30 26.84 11.34
CA THR A 715 28.31 28.12 12.07
C THR A 715 27.12 28.32 13.01
N CYS A 716 25.98 27.67 12.75
CA CYS A 716 24.78 27.82 13.57
C CYS A 716 24.95 27.15 14.95
N LYS A 717 24.58 27.88 16.00
CA LYS A 717 24.66 27.41 17.40
C LYS A 717 23.31 27.33 18.11
N GLU A 718 22.27 27.93 17.53
CA GLU A 718 20.91 27.94 18.05
C GLU A 718 19.92 27.71 16.91
N PRO A 719 19.52 26.46 16.63
CA PRO A 719 20.00 25.21 17.24
C PRO A 719 21.41 24.81 16.74
N ASP A 720 22.16 24.06 17.55
CA ASP A 720 23.44 23.48 17.14
C ASP A 720 23.19 22.19 16.34
N TYR A 721 23.23 22.30 15.00
CA TYR A 721 22.93 21.20 14.09
C TYR A 721 23.93 20.04 14.21
N GLN A 722 25.21 20.34 14.47
CA GLN A 722 26.24 19.31 14.66
C GLN A 722 25.96 18.48 15.91
N GLN A 723 25.67 19.14 17.03
CA GLN A 723 25.33 18.48 18.28
C GLN A 723 24.02 17.68 18.16
N SER A 724 23.03 18.23 17.45
CA SER A 724 21.75 17.55 17.19
C SER A 724 21.96 16.24 16.41
N LEU A 725 22.73 16.29 15.32
CA LEU A 725 23.05 15.12 14.51
C LEU A 725 23.80 14.06 15.33
N TRP A 726 24.79 14.48 16.11
CA TRP A 726 25.52 13.58 17.00
C TRP A 726 24.60 12.91 18.02
N ASN A 727 23.75 13.67 18.70
CA ASN A 727 22.83 13.14 19.70
C ASN A 727 21.93 12.07 19.09
N MET A 728 21.42 12.32 17.89
CA MET A 728 20.60 11.37 17.14
C MET A 728 21.37 10.09 16.80
N ILE A 729 22.46 10.21 16.06
CA ILE A 729 23.27 9.06 15.59
C ILE A 729 23.79 8.26 16.78
N SER A 730 24.27 8.93 17.84
CA SER A 730 24.77 8.24 19.03
C SER A 730 23.67 7.48 19.78
N SER A 731 22.44 7.99 19.83
CA SER A 731 21.29 7.30 20.42
C SER A 731 20.94 6.03 19.62
N ILE A 732 20.73 6.17 18.31
CA ILE A 732 20.35 5.05 17.41
C ILE A 732 21.43 3.96 17.42
N MET A 733 22.70 4.34 17.28
CA MET A 733 23.81 3.40 17.21
C MET A 733 24.11 2.70 18.54
N ALA A 734 23.77 3.32 19.67
CA ALA A 734 23.97 2.74 21.00
C ALA A 734 22.86 1.76 21.41
N ASP A 735 21.65 1.91 20.85
CA ASP A 735 20.51 1.06 21.16
C ASP A 735 20.79 -0.40 20.74
N LYS A 736 20.50 -1.31 21.66
CA LYS A 736 20.70 -2.76 21.47
C LYS A 736 19.49 -3.43 20.81
N ASN A 737 18.34 -2.80 20.85
CA ASN A 737 17.10 -3.33 20.29
C ASN A 737 16.94 -2.98 18.80
N MET A 738 17.71 -2.00 18.29
CA MET A 738 17.68 -1.62 16.88
C MET A 738 18.35 -2.65 15.99
N GLY A 739 17.65 -3.03 14.92
CA GLY A 739 18.13 -3.98 13.92
C GLY A 739 19.26 -3.40 13.07
N ASP A 740 19.92 -4.27 12.30
CA ASP A 740 20.96 -3.81 11.36
C ASP A 740 20.36 -3.03 10.16
N ASN A 741 19.09 -3.24 9.82
CA ASN A 741 18.41 -2.52 8.72
C ASN A 741 18.17 -1.05 9.05
N ASP A 742 17.61 -0.81 10.24
CA ASP A 742 17.17 0.52 10.71
C ASP A 742 18.34 1.50 10.87
N ILE A 743 19.57 0.98 10.92
CA ILE A 743 20.79 1.75 11.19
C ILE A 743 21.56 2.09 9.92
N ILE A 744 21.26 1.48 8.78
CA ILE A 744 21.99 1.69 7.50
C ILE A 744 22.18 3.18 7.14
N PRO A 745 21.21 4.09 7.35
CA PRO A 745 21.41 5.51 7.03
C PRO A 745 22.41 6.24 7.94
N ALA A 746 22.61 5.77 9.18
CA ALA A 746 23.49 6.42 10.15
C ALA A 746 24.96 6.53 9.69
N PRO A 747 25.66 5.45 9.25
CA PRO A 747 27.01 5.57 8.72
C PRO A 747 27.11 6.48 7.50
N LYS A 748 26.13 6.44 6.59
CA LYS A 748 26.09 7.32 5.40
C LYS A 748 26.07 8.81 5.79
N LEU A 749 25.31 9.20 6.82
CA LEU A 749 25.34 10.57 7.34
C LEU A 749 26.70 10.96 7.95
N ILE A 750 27.39 10.03 8.60
CA ILE A 750 28.74 10.29 9.13
C ILE A 750 29.73 10.52 7.97
N GLU A 751 29.63 9.72 6.91
CA GLU A 751 30.43 9.86 5.68
C GLU A 751 30.21 11.25 5.08
N VAL A 752 28.96 11.67 4.89
CA VAL A 752 28.59 13.02 4.40
C VAL A 752 29.26 14.13 5.21
N VAL A 753 29.26 14.02 6.55
CA VAL A 753 29.92 15.01 7.43
C VAL A 753 31.44 15.04 7.18
N PHE A 754 32.11 13.89 7.12
CA PHE A 754 33.56 13.85 6.91
C PHE A 754 33.98 14.30 5.50
N GLN A 755 33.18 13.98 4.49
CA GLN A 755 33.44 14.35 3.10
C GLN A 755 33.27 15.86 2.88
N ASN A 756 32.22 16.47 3.45
CA ASN A 756 31.91 17.89 3.22
C ASN A 756 32.57 18.86 4.23
N CYS A 757 32.80 18.44 5.48
CA CYS A 757 33.28 19.33 6.54
C CYS A 757 34.80 19.23 6.80
N ARG A 758 35.59 18.88 5.78
CA ARG A 758 37.03 18.55 5.94
C ARG A 758 37.81 19.65 6.69
N GLY A 759 38.49 19.25 7.76
CA GLY A 759 39.33 20.13 8.60
C GLY A 759 38.56 21.05 9.56
N GLN A 760 37.23 20.95 9.64
CA GLN A 760 36.38 21.84 10.45
C GLN A 760 35.64 21.13 11.59
N VAL A 761 35.69 19.79 11.64
CA VAL A 761 34.95 18.94 12.59
C VAL A 761 35.85 17.98 13.37
N ASP A 762 37.11 18.33 13.62
CA ASP A 762 38.10 17.49 14.32
C ASP A 762 37.60 16.96 15.69
N HIS A 763 36.82 17.77 16.39
CA HIS A 763 36.23 17.43 17.68
C HIS A 763 35.18 16.30 17.61
N TRP A 764 34.59 16.06 16.44
CA TRP A 764 33.61 14.98 16.19
C TRP A 764 34.24 13.67 15.71
N VAL A 765 35.51 13.68 15.30
CA VAL A 765 36.20 12.48 14.79
C VAL A 765 36.28 11.38 15.85
N GLU A 766 36.69 11.69 17.09
CA GLU A 766 36.73 10.68 18.17
C GLU A 766 35.34 10.13 18.54
N PRO A 767 34.31 10.96 18.76
CA PRO A 767 32.94 10.50 19.00
C PRO A 767 32.38 9.56 17.92
N TYR A 768 32.44 9.96 16.64
CA TYR A 768 31.90 9.14 15.55
C TYR A 768 32.66 7.82 15.41
N LEU A 769 34.00 7.85 15.47
CA LEU A 769 34.80 6.62 15.40
C LEU A 769 34.50 5.65 16.56
N ARG A 770 34.29 6.17 17.77
CA ARG A 770 33.94 5.34 18.93
C ARG A 770 32.64 4.59 18.69
N THR A 771 31.58 5.31 18.32
CA THR A 771 30.25 4.73 18.09
C THR A 771 30.26 3.76 16.91
N THR A 772 30.94 4.09 15.81
CA THR A 772 31.13 3.21 14.65
C THR A 772 31.80 1.90 15.03
N VAL A 773 32.91 1.95 15.78
CA VAL A 773 33.63 0.73 16.20
C VAL A 773 32.80 -0.12 17.17
N GLU A 774 32.08 0.52 18.09
CA GLU A 774 31.21 -0.19 19.05
C GLU A 774 30.05 -0.92 18.36
N ARG A 775 29.43 -0.30 17.35
CA ARG A 775 28.33 -0.92 16.59
C ARG A 775 28.84 -1.98 15.62
N LEU A 776 29.95 -1.73 14.92
CA LEU A 776 30.59 -2.68 14.00
C LEU A 776 30.81 -4.07 14.61
N ARG A 777 31.18 -4.13 15.90
CA ARG A 777 31.40 -5.40 16.63
C ARG A 777 30.13 -6.20 16.88
N ARG A 778 28.95 -5.57 16.85
CA ARG A 778 27.65 -6.18 17.10
C ARG A 778 26.91 -6.52 15.82
N THR A 779 27.20 -5.81 14.74
CA THR A 779 26.59 -6.01 13.42
C THR A 779 26.83 -7.43 12.89
N GLU A 780 25.77 -8.02 12.35
CA GLU A 780 25.81 -9.32 11.70
C GLU A 780 25.92 -9.14 10.18
N LYS A 781 25.15 -8.20 9.60
CA LYS A 781 25.10 -7.94 8.16
C LYS A 781 26.45 -7.46 7.60
N ILE A 782 26.90 -8.12 6.53
CA ILE A 782 28.18 -7.81 5.87
C ILE A 782 28.13 -6.42 5.23
N TYR A 783 27.01 -6.04 4.60
CA TYR A 783 26.83 -4.72 4.00
C TYR A 783 27.03 -3.58 5.02
N LEU A 784 26.40 -3.66 6.19
CA LEU A 784 26.57 -2.65 7.24
C LEU A 784 28.01 -2.62 7.79
N LYS A 785 28.71 -3.76 7.84
CA LYS A 785 30.15 -3.79 8.15
C LYS A 785 30.98 -3.03 7.12
N CYS A 786 30.64 -3.14 5.84
CA CYS A 786 31.29 -2.40 4.77
C CYS A 786 31.05 -0.89 4.91
N LEU A 787 29.83 -0.44 5.21
CA LEU A 787 29.53 0.97 5.50
C LEU A 787 30.34 1.50 6.69
N PHE A 788 30.41 0.76 7.80
CA PHE A 788 31.27 1.19 8.91
C PHE A 788 32.77 1.20 8.57
N MET A 789 33.23 0.37 7.64
CA MET A 789 34.60 0.49 7.11
C MET A 789 34.75 1.74 6.24
N GLN A 790 33.74 2.13 5.47
CA GLN A 790 33.74 3.36 4.68
C GLN A 790 33.83 4.59 5.58
N VAL A 791 33.06 4.66 6.68
CA VAL A 791 33.20 5.71 7.71
C VAL A 791 34.63 5.83 8.23
N ILE A 792 35.32 4.70 8.48
CA ILE A 792 36.71 4.71 8.94
C ILE A 792 37.66 5.16 7.82
N ALA A 793 37.41 4.75 6.58
CA ALA A 793 38.17 5.17 5.40
C ALA A 793 38.04 6.68 5.17
N ASP A 794 36.84 7.24 5.27
CA ASP A 794 36.59 8.67 5.19
C ASP A 794 37.24 9.44 6.34
N ALA A 795 37.20 8.93 7.56
CA ALA A 795 37.92 9.53 8.68
C ALA A 795 39.45 9.54 8.46
N LEU A 796 40.00 8.53 7.78
CA LEU A 796 41.42 8.48 7.42
C LEU A 796 41.74 9.47 6.29
N TYR A 797 40.86 9.61 5.30
CA TYR A 797 41.01 10.60 4.24
C TYR A 797 40.87 12.04 4.79
N TYR A 798 39.94 12.24 5.72
CA TYR A 798 39.72 13.50 6.44
C TYR A 798 41.00 13.93 7.18
N ASN A 799 41.53 13.07 8.07
CA ASN A 799 42.77 13.31 8.81
C ASN A 799 43.40 11.98 9.31
N ALA A 800 44.31 11.42 8.52
CA ALA A 800 44.93 10.12 8.79
C ALA A 800 45.67 10.05 10.14
N ALA A 801 46.41 11.10 10.51
CA ALA A 801 47.20 11.10 11.75
C ALA A 801 46.29 11.12 12.99
N LEU A 802 45.26 11.98 12.99
CA LEU A 802 44.27 12.05 14.07
C LEU A 802 43.52 10.73 14.22
N THR A 803 42.97 10.22 13.12
CA THR A 803 42.18 8.98 13.10
C THR A 803 43.00 7.78 13.55
N LEU A 804 44.24 7.62 13.07
CA LEU A 804 45.12 6.54 13.52
C LEU A 804 45.43 6.64 15.02
N SER A 805 45.69 7.84 15.53
CA SER A 805 45.95 8.05 16.97
C SER A 805 44.75 7.66 17.84
N ILE A 806 43.52 7.91 17.37
CA ILE A 806 42.27 7.55 18.06
C ILE A 806 42.09 6.02 18.05
N LEU A 807 42.28 5.37 16.90
CA LEU A 807 42.18 3.91 16.79
C LEU A 807 43.24 3.19 17.66
N GLN A 808 44.44 3.76 17.78
CA GLN A 808 45.49 3.29 18.69
C GLN A 808 45.12 3.51 20.15
N LYS A 809 44.57 4.68 20.50
CA LYS A 809 44.06 5.00 21.85
C LYS A 809 42.96 4.03 22.28
N PHE A 810 42.12 3.58 21.37
CA PHE A 810 41.08 2.57 21.64
C PHE A 810 41.63 1.13 21.69
N GLY A 811 42.87 0.90 21.23
CA GLY A 811 43.47 -0.44 21.16
C GLY A 811 42.86 -1.33 20.08
N VAL A 812 42.20 -0.75 19.07
CA VAL A 812 41.42 -1.49 18.05
C VAL A 812 42.03 -1.44 16.64
N ALA A 813 43.08 -0.65 16.43
CA ALA A 813 43.68 -0.46 15.11
C ALA A 813 43.99 -1.79 14.39
N SER A 814 44.66 -2.74 15.05
CA SER A 814 44.99 -4.04 14.46
C SER A 814 43.77 -4.89 14.12
N GLU A 815 42.71 -4.83 14.94
CA GLU A 815 41.44 -5.55 14.73
C GLU A 815 40.73 -5.02 13.47
N ILE A 816 40.61 -3.70 13.39
CA ILE A 816 39.95 -3.00 12.28
C ILE A 816 40.67 -3.28 10.95
N PHE A 817 41.99 -3.11 10.90
CA PHE A 817 42.73 -3.37 9.66
C PHE A 817 42.67 -4.85 9.24
N SER A 818 42.72 -5.78 10.19
CA SER A 818 42.58 -7.20 9.89
C SER A 818 41.20 -7.54 9.33
N LEU A 819 40.14 -6.93 9.86
CA LEU A 819 38.78 -7.09 9.35
C LEU A 819 38.64 -6.46 7.96
N TRP A 820 39.14 -5.24 7.76
CA TRP A 820 39.05 -4.52 6.50
C TRP A 820 39.75 -5.28 5.37
N PHE A 821 40.99 -5.74 5.57
CA PHE A 821 41.69 -6.55 4.56
C PHE A 821 40.99 -7.88 4.28
N ARG A 822 40.38 -8.51 5.29
CA ARG A 822 39.58 -9.71 5.06
C ARG A 822 38.37 -9.43 4.17
N LEU A 823 37.65 -8.33 4.41
CA LEU A 823 36.50 -7.94 3.60
C LEU A 823 36.89 -7.60 2.15
N LEU A 824 38.03 -6.91 1.96
CA LEU A 824 38.58 -6.57 0.63
C LEU A 824 39.02 -7.82 -0.16
N GLN A 825 39.48 -8.87 0.52
CA GLN A 825 39.96 -10.11 -0.11
C GLN A 825 38.86 -11.15 -0.38
N GLN A 826 37.65 -10.94 0.13
CA GLN A 826 36.55 -11.88 -0.09
C GLN A 826 36.04 -11.82 -1.54
N VAL A 827 35.98 -12.99 -2.17
CA VAL A 827 35.50 -13.18 -3.55
C VAL A 827 34.35 -14.20 -3.58
N LYS A 828 33.36 -13.98 -4.45
CA LYS A 828 32.30 -14.95 -4.76
C LYS A 828 32.88 -16.16 -5.51
N LYS A 829 32.11 -17.23 -5.65
CA LYS A 829 32.51 -18.43 -6.43
C LYS A 829 32.82 -18.12 -7.90
N SER A 830 32.25 -17.04 -8.44
CA SER A 830 32.51 -16.53 -9.79
C SER A 830 33.87 -15.85 -9.95
N GLY A 831 34.61 -15.62 -8.86
CA GLY A 831 35.86 -14.86 -8.87
C GLY A 831 35.66 -13.34 -8.72
N ALA A 832 34.42 -12.84 -8.81
CA ALA A 832 34.09 -11.44 -8.56
C ALA A 832 34.20 -11.06 -7.07
N ARG A 833 34.43 -9.78 -6.77
CA ARG A 833 34.47 -9.29 -5.39
C ARG A 833 33.14 -9.50 -4.68
N ALA A 834 33.20 -9.97 -3.44
CA ALA A 834 32.01 -10.13 -2.61
C ALA A 834 31.53 -8.80 -2.02
N ASN A 835 32.47 -7.89 -1.71
CA ASN A 835 32.23 -6.63 -0.99
C ASN A 835 32.88 -5.45 -1.72
N PHE A 836 32.47 -4.21 -1.40
CA PHE A 836 32.97 -2.96 -2.00
C PHE A 836 32.86 -3.00 -3.52
N LYS A 837 31.64 -3.15 -4.02
CA LYS A 837 31.35 -3.39 -5.45
C LYS A 837 31.12 -2.09 -6.20
N ARG A 838 30.59 -1.05 -5.54
CA ARG A 838 30.23 0.21 -6.19
C ARG A 838 31.45 1.11 -6.37
N GLU A 839 31.38 2.01 -7.35
CA GLU A 839 32.46 2.95 -7.67
C GLU A 839 32.87 3.77 -6.42
N HIS A 840 31.88 4.37 -5.75
CA HIS A 840 32.08 5.20 -4.57
C HIS A 840 32.78 4.45 -3.44
N GLU A 841 32.32 3.23 -3.13
CA GLU A 841 32.86 2.39 -2.04
C GLU A 841 34.35 2.07 -2.25
N MET A 842 34.72 1.73 -3.49
CA MET A 842 36.11 1.45 -3.86
C MET A 842 36.98 2.70 -3.76
N LYS A 843 36.45 3.83 -4.23
CA LYS A 843 37.12 5.14 -4.19
C LYS A 843 37.40 5.58 -2.77
N VAL A 844 36.40 5.59 -1.89
CA VAL A 844 36.54 5.94 -0.47
C VAL A 844 37.58 5.07 0.22
N CYS A 845 37.51 3.74 0.03
CA CYS A 845 38.49 2.81 0.59
C CYS A 845 39.92 3.09 0.09
N CYS A 846 40.07 3.36 -1.21
CA CYS A 846 41.37 3.65 -1.82
C CYS A 846 41.98 4.94 -1.27
N LEU A 847 41.17 6.01 -1.17
CA LEU A 847 41.61 7.30 -0.65
C LEU A 847 42.00 7.21 0.83
N GLY A 848 41.23 6.49 1.65
CA GLY A 848 41.54 6.26 3.07
C GLY A 848 42.84 5.49 3.28
N LEU A 849 43.05 4.39 2.55
CA LEU A 849 44.28 3.59 2.64
C LEU A 849 45.50 4.35 2.11
N THR A 850 45.35 5.10 1.01
CA THR A 850 46.43 5.94 0.46
C THR A 850 46.85 7.02 1.45
N SER A 851 45.89 7.63 2.16
CA SER A 851 46.15 8.66 3.17
C SER A 851 46.96 8.11 4.36
N LEU A 852 46.80 6.83 4.71
CA LEU A 852 47.66 6.17 5.69
C LEU A 852 49.09 6.01 5.19
N VAL A 853 49.29 5.63 3.93
CA VAL A 853 50.64 5.43 3.37
C VAL A 853 51.47 6.72 3.43
N ALA A 854 50.82 7.88 3.32
CA ALA A 854 51.43 9.20 3.46
C ALA A 854 52.03 9.48 4.87
N LEU A 855 51.63 8.76 5.91
CA LEU A 855 52.10 8.99 7.28
C LEU A 855 53.58 8.60 7.47
N PRO A 856 54.33 9.29 8.34
CA PRO A 856 55.72 8.96 8.63
C PRO A 856 55.91 7.54 9.24
N ALA A 857 57.08 6.95 9.03
CA ALA A 857 57.34 5.53 9.32
C ALA A 857 57.32 5.16 10.82
N ASP A 858 57.48 6.14 11.71
CA ASP A 858 57.39 5.97 13.16
C ASP A 858 55.95 5.75 13.66
N GLN A 859 54.95 6.10 12.85
CA GLN A 859 53.53 5.97 13.18
C GLN A 859 52.89 4.68 12.66
N LEU A 860 53.59 3.93 11.78
CA LEU A 860 53.06 2.73 11.13
C LEU A 860 53.96 1.50 11.35
N PRO A 861 53.40 0.33 11.71
CA PRO A 861 54.14 -0.91 11.73
C PRO A 861 54.63 -1.29 10.32
N GLY A 862 55.93 -1.51 10.15
CA GLY A 862 56.55 -1.82 8.85
C GLY A 862 55.95 -3.03 8.10
N GLU A 863 55.39 -4.00 8.83
CA GLU A 863 54.77 -5.21 8.25
C GLU A 863 53.38 -4.94 7.64
N ALA A 864 52.65 -3.94 8.12
CA ALA A 864 51.30 -3.59 7.61
C ALA A 864 51.34 -2.82 6.29
N LEU A 865 52.44 -2.10 6.03
CA LEU A 865 52.64 -1.29 4.82
C LEU A 865 52.60 -2.12 3.53
N GLY A 866 53.19 -3.31 3.53
CA GLY A 866 53.17 -4.20 2.36
C GLY A 866 51.75 -4.71 2.04
N GLY A 867 50.95 -5.03 3.06
CA GLY A 867 49.56 -5.44 2.89
C GLY A 867 48.65 -4.30 2.40
N MET A 868 48.80 -3.11 2.97
CA MET A 868 48.06 -1.91 2.53
C MET A 868 48.35 -1.57 1.07
N PHE A 869 49.61 -1.60 0.66
CA PHE A 869 49.99 -1.26 -0.72
C PHE A 869 49.42 -2.23 -1.75
N ARG A 870 49.37 -3.53 -1.44
CA ARG A 870 48.71 -4.53 -2.30
C ARG A 870 47.21 -4.26 -2.41
N ALA A 871 46.55 -4.03 -1.27
CA ALA A 871 45.12 -3.74 -1.24
C ALA A 871 44.75 -2.47 -2.05
N ILE A 872 45.57 -1.41 -1.98
CA ILE A 872 45.37 -0.20 -2.78
C ILE A 872 45.48 -0.51 -4.28
N LEU A 873 46.52 -1.22 -4.70
CA LEU A 873 46.71 -1.59 -6.11
C LEU A 873 45.57 -2.48 -6.64
N ASP A 874 45.11 -3.44 -5.84
CA ASP A 874 43.96 -4.28 -6.17
C ASP A 874 42.68 -3.44 -6.29
N LEU A 875 42.45 -2.47 -5.39
CA LEU A 875 41.31 -1.54 -5.47
C LEU A 875 41.36 -0.67 -6.72
N LEU A 876 42.52 -0.11 -7.06
CA LEU A 876 42.71 0.72 -8.25
C LEU A 876 42.49 -0.08 -9.55
N LEU A 877 42.88 -1.35 -9.60
CA LEU A 877 42.54 -2.23 -10.73
C LEU A 877 41.04 -2.42 -10.87
N ALA A 878 40.38 -2.85 -9.79
CA ALA A 878 38.94 -3.11 -9.83
C ALA A 878 38.15 -1.84 -10.18
N TYR A 879 38.58 -0.69 -9.67
CA TYR A 879 38.00 0.61 -10.02
C TYR A 879 38.21 0.93 -11.51
N LYS A 880 39.40 0.66 -12.08
CA LYS A 880 39.66 0.83 -13.51
C LYS A 880 38.75 -0.04 -14.38
N ASP A 881 38.60 -1.31 -13.99
CA ASP A 881 37.81 -2.28 -14.74
C ASP A 881 36.32 -1.89 -14.70
N LEU A 882 35.81 -1.48 -13.53
CA LEU A 882 34.43 -1.02 -13.35
C LEU A 882 34.11 0.24 -14.19
N VAL A 883 34.97 1.25 -14.14
CA VAL A 883 34.80 2.49 -14.94
C VAL A 883 34.87 2.19 -16.45
N ALA A 884 35.70 1.23 -16.85
CA ALA A 884 35.80 0.81 -18.25
C ALA A 884 34.60 -0.03 -18.72
N GLU A 885 33.92 -0.75 -17.82
CA GLU A 885 32.64 -1.43 -18.11
C GLU A 885 31.51 -0.41 -18.22
N ALA A 886 31.37 0.52 -17.26
CA ALA A 886 30.37 1.57 -17.31
C ALA A 886 30.47 2.44 -18.58
N ALA A 887 31.70 2.81 -18.99
CA ALA A 887 31.91 3.57 -20.22
C ALA A 887 31.54 2.78 -21.49
N LYS A 888 31.60 1.45 -21.48
CA LYS A 888 31.14 0.63 -22.62
C LYS A 888 29.63 0.55 -22.66
N GLU A 889 28.98 0.44 -21.50
CA GLU A 889 27.52 0.44 -21.40
C GLU A 889 26.93 1.78 -21.82
N GLU A 890 27.54 2.92 -21.46
CA GLU A 890 27.11 4.25 -21.93
C GLU A 890 27.23 4.39 -23.45
N VAL A 891 28.31 3.89 -24.05
CA VAL A 891 28.50 3.93 -25.52
C VAL A 891 27.52 2.98 -26.24
N VAL A 892 27.14 1.85 -25.62
CA VAL A 892 26.13 0.94 -26.15
C VAL A 892 24.71 1.50 -26.02
N ALA A 893 24.44 2.25 -24.94
CA ALA A 893 23.18 2.96 -24.73
C ALA A 893 23.00 4.14 -25.68
N GLU A 894 24.07 4.88 -26.01
CA GLU A 894 24.06 5.96 -27.02
C GLU A 894 23.82 5.44 -28.45
N ASP A 895 24.19 4.18 -28.75
CA ASP A 895 24.08 3.57 -30.08
C ASP A 895 22.81 2.70 -30.29
N GLY A 896 21.96 2.56 -29.27
CA GLY A 896 21.00 1.46 -29.14
C GLY A 896 19.52 1.83 -29.19
N ASP A 897 19.07 2.63 -30.16
CA ASP A 897 17.63 2.97 -30.32
C ASP A 897 17.06 2.44 -31.66
N TYR A 898 16.78 1.12 -31.73
CA TYR A 898 15.85 0.50 -32.70
C TYR A 898 15.23 -0.79 -32.14
N MET A 899 13.89 -0.86 -32.19
CA MET A 899 12.99 -1.92 -31.69
C MET A 899 12.90 -3.21 -32.55
N ASP A 900 12.78 -4.37 -31.89
CA ASP A 900 11.86 -5.51 -32.22
C ASP A 900 11.81 -6.41 -30.96
N GLY A 901 10.72 -7.00 -30.42
CA GLY A 901 9.44 -7.40 -30.99
C GLY A 901 9.25 -8.93 -30.83
N PHE A 902 8.71 -9.35 -29.68
CA PHE A 902 8.22 -10.69 -29.28
C PHE A 902 7.97 -11.77 -30.37
N GLN A 903 8.43 -13.02 -30.11
CA GLN A 903 7.56 -14.23 -30.09
C GLN A 903 8.19 -15.54 -29.54
N SER A 904 7.64 -16.00 -28.40
CA SER A 904 7.20 -17.35 -27.95
C SER A 904 8.06 -18.65 -28.02
N ASP A 905 8.05 -19.30 -26.84
CA ASP A 905 8.04 -20.73 -26.46
C ASP A 905 9.36 -21.52 -26.29
N ASP A 906 9.70 -21.72 -25.01
CA ASP A 906 10.20 -22.93 -24.32
C ASP A 906 11.18 -23.89 -25.04
N GLU A 907 12.47 -23.82 -24.68
CA GLU A 907 13.26 -24.83 -23.93
C GLU A 907 14.79 -24.63 -24.16
N ASP A 908 15.51 -24.49 -23.04
CA ASP A 908 16.91 -24.85 -22.74
C ASP A 908 18.12 -24.20 -23.46
N GLU A 909 19.11 -23.88 -22.61
CA GLU A 909 20.57 -23.77 -22.82
C GLU A 909 21.19 -22.58 -23.60
N ASP A 910 22.16 -21.97 -22.90
CA ASP A 910 23.47 -21.48 -23.35
C ASP A 910 23.61 -20.29 -24.34
N ALA A 911 24.19 -19.22 -23.77
CA ALA A 911 25.38 -18.47 -24.21
C ALA A 911 25.51 -17.86 -25.63
N ASN A 912 25.90 -16.58 -25.58
CA ASN A 912 26.74 -15.78 -26.49
C ASN A 912 26.11 -14.88 -27.58
N SER A 913 26.55 -13.62 -27.48
CA SER A 913 26.40 -12.43 -28.31
C SER A 913 26.90 -12.54 -29.75
N SER A 914 26.38 -11.70 -30.66
CA SER A 914 27.14 -10.75 -31.52
C SER A 914 26.30 -10.21 -32.71
N ASP A 915 26.11 -8.87 -32.73
CA ASP A 915 26.20 -7.89 -33.85
C ASP A 915 25.53 -8.14 -35.23
N LYS A 916 25.02 -7.16 -36.01
CA LYS A 916 24.59 -5.73 -35.96
C LYS A 916 24.15 -5.39 -37.41
N GLU A 917 23.48 -4.25 -37.61
CA GLU A 917 23.24 -3.46 -38.86
C GLU A 917 21.95 -3.72 -39.70
N MET A 918 21.17 -2.73 -40.19
CA MET A 918 21.20 -1.24 -40.22
C MET A 918 19.91 -0.68 -40.91
N GLY A 919 19.45 0.55 -40.58
CA GLY A 919 19.03 1.55 -41.60
C GLY A 919 17.80 2.50 -41.40
N GLY A 920 18.02 3.68 -40.79
CA GLY A 920 17.68 5.09 -41.20
C GLY A 920 16.22 5.64 -41.16
N ASP A 921 15.91 6.91 -40.82
CA ASP A 921 16.70 8.15 -40.58
C ASP A 921 15.88 9.25 -39.81
N ALA A 922 16.56 9.90 -38.85
CA ALA A 922 16.69 11.32 -38.43
C ALA A 922 15.50 12.33 -38.34
N GLU A 923 15.39 13.01 -37.18
CA GLU A 923 15.83 14.42 -36.98
C GLU A 923 15.93 14.83 -35.48
N ASP A 924 17.00 15.55 -35.15
CA ASP A 924 17.60 15.87 -33.83
C ASP A 924 16.88 16.92 -32.94
N GLY A 925 17.10 16.83 -31.61
CA GLY A 925 16.94 17.95 -30.68
C GLY A 925 17.38 17.68 -29.21
N ASP A 926 18.64 18.00 -28.88
CA ASP A 926 19.23 18.32 -27.54
C ASP A 926 18.89 17.43 -26.30
N ASP A 927 19.65 16.34 -26.10
CA ASP A 927 19.43 15.35 -25.01
C ASP A 927 20.52 15.23 -23.92
N ALA A 928 21.59 16.04 -23.95
CA ALA A 928 22.68 15.91 -22.97
C ALA A 928 22.28 16.31 -21.53
N ASP A 929 21.30 17.20 -21.38
CA ASP A 929 20.81 17.67 -20.07
C ASP A 929 19.59 16.87 -19.56
N THR A 930 19.06 15.92 -20.33
CA THR A 930 17.84 15.16 -19.99
C THR A 930 18.18 13.84 -19.28
N ILE A 931 19.31 13.22 -19.61
CA ILE A 931 19.76 11.94 -19.03
C ILE A 931 20.23 12.11 -17.59
N THR A 932 20.94 13.20 -17.27
CA THR A 932 21.40 13.53 -15.92
C THR A 932 20.23 13.79 -14.97
N LEU A 933 19.20 14.51 -15.44
CA LEU A 933 18.00 14.80 -14.64
C LEU A 933 17.13 13.56 -14.38
N ARG A 934 17.08 12.63 -15.34
CA ARG A 934 16.34 11.37 -15.20
C ARG A 934 17.01 10.42 -14.21
N LYS A 935 18.35 10.30 -14.27
CA LYS A 935 19.14 9.54 -13.28
C LYS A 935 19.02 10.13 -11.86
N LEU A 936 18.95 11.46 -11.72
CA LEU A 936 18.78 12.15 -10.43
C LEU A 936 17.34 12.05 -9.88
N ALA A 937 16.32 12.04 -10.74
CA ALA A 937 14.93 11.78 -10.35
C ALA A 937 14.71 10.31 -9.94
N GLU A 938 15.41 9.38 -10.60
CA GLU A 938 15.47 7.97 -10.19
C GLU A 938 16.15 7.80 -8.84
N GLN A 939 17.16 8.62 -8.50
CA GLN A 939 17.75 8.63 -7.15
C GLN A 939 16.78 9.12 -6.06
N VAL A 940 15.87 10.05 -6.35
CA VAL A 940 14.82 10.42 -5.38
C VAL A 940 13.77 9.32 -5.27
N LYS A 941 13.47 8.62 -6.37
CA LYS A 941 12.50 7.51 -6.43
C LYS A 941 13.04 6.18 -5.87
N SER A 942 14.36 5.93 -5.90
CA SER A 942 14.98 4.67 -5.44
C SER A 942 15.02 4.49 -3.92
N PHE A 943 14.61 5.50 -3.15
CA PHE A 943 14.43 5.43 -1.70
C PHE A 943 13.02 5.02 -1.25
N ARG A 944 12.09 4.71 -2.18
CA ARG A 944 10.81 4.08 -1.81
C ARG A 944 11.09 2.65 -1.33
N PRO A 945 10.56 2.22 -0.17
CA PRO A 945 10.69 0.82 0.24
C PRO A 945 9.87 -0.04 -0.72
N THR A 946 10.54 -0.72 -1.64
CA THR A 946 9.97 -1.94 -2.23
C THR A 946 9.84 -2.96 -1.09
N ASP A 947 8.65 -3.55 -0.92
CA ASP A 947 8.43 -4.63 0.04
C ASP A 947 9.41 -5.79 -0.25
N VAL A 948 10.56 -5.82 0.45
CA VAL A 948 11.55 -6.90 0.35
C VAL A 948 11.27 -7.95 1.43
N ASP A 949 10.20 -8.71 1.25
CA ASP A 949 10.07 -10.05 1.80
C ASP A 949 10.42 -11.06 0.70
N ASP A 950 11.70 -11.13 0.30
CA ASP A 950 12.29 -12.31 -0.32
C ASP A 950 13.82 -12.31 -0.13
N ASP A 951 14.27 -13.13 0.82
CA ASP A 951 15.66 -13.60 0.94
C ASP A 951 15.97 -14.45 -0.31
N ASP A 952 16.35 -13.81 -1.43
CA ASP A 952 17.24 -14.35 -2.50
C ASP A 952 17.35 -13.47 -3.78
N SER A 953 17.02 -12.17 -3.74
CA SER A 953 17.28 -11.26 -4.87
C SER A 953 18.68 -10.62 -4.78
N ASP A 954 19.70 -11.24 -5.41
CA ASP A 954 20.83 -10.48 -5.96
C ASP A 954 20.22 -9.53 -7.03
N ASP A 955 20.60 -8.25 -6.99
CA ASP A 955 20.33 -7.20 -7.99
C ASP A 955 19.03 -6.38 -7.85
N ASP A 956 19.04 -5.40 -6.92
CA ASP A 956 18.61 -4.03 -7.26
C ASP A 956 19.15 -3.03 -6.20
N TYR A 957 20.39 -2.59 -6.40
CA TYR A 957 20.98 -1.51 -5.62
C TYR A 957 21.36 -0.42 -6.62
N SER A 958 20.41 0.45 -6.96
CA SER A 958 20.68 1.63 -7.79
C SER A 958 21.86 2.43 -7.23
N ASP A 959 22.74 2.93 -8.10
CA ASP A 959 23.82 3.84 -7.72
C ASP A 959 23.24 5.11 -7.07
N GLU A 960 23.22 5.12 -5.74
CA GLU A 960 23.01 6.32 -4.93
C GLU A 960 24.23 7.25 -5.12
N GLU A 961 24.30 7.99 -6.23
CA GLU A 961 25.36 8.99 -6.46
C GLU A 961 25.07 10.24 -5.63
N LEU A 962 25.42 10.20 -4.35
CA LEU A 962 25.53 11.39 -3.50
C LEU A 962 26.64 12.28 -4.06
N GLN A 963 26.31 13.49 -4.53
CA GLN A 963 27.32 14.47 -4.97
C GLN A 963 28.25 14.80 -3.80
N SER A 964 29.50 14.36 -3.90
CA SER A 964 30.51 14.50 -2.87
C SER A 964 31.69 15.33 -3.36
N PRO A 965 32.34 16.13 -2.50
CA PRO A 965 33.65 16.72 -2.82
C PRO A 965 34.70 15.67 -3.24
N LEU A 966 34.49 14.39 -2.89
CA LEU A 966 35.32 13.30 -3.36
C LEU A 966 35.21 13.05 -4.88
N ASP A 967 34.11 13.43 -5.53
CA ASP A 967 33.90 13.21 -6.96
C ASP A 967 34.97 13.90 -7.81
N GLU A 968 35.46 15.05 -7.35
CA GLU A 968 36.54 15.80 -7.99
C GLU A 968 37.94 15.19 -7.80
N VAL A 969 38.08 14.21 -6.90
CA VAL A 969 39.36 13.59 -6.54
C VAL A 969 39.54 12.29 -7.33
N ASP A 970 40.52 12.24 -8.23
CA ASP A 970 40.86 11.00 -8.94
C ASP A 970 41.74 10.09 -8.05
N PRO A 971 41.33 8.83 -7.77
CA PRO A 971 42.04 7.95 -6.86
C PRO A 971 43.42 7.51 -7.37
N PHE A 972 43.63 7.41 -8.69
CA PHE A 972 44.94 7.07 -9.26
C PHE A 972 45.92 8.23 -9.12
N VAL A 973 45.47 9.46 -9.44
CA VAL A 973 46.28 10.67 -9.30
C VAL A 973 46.68 10.84 -7.83
N PHE A 974 45.73 10.72 -6.90
CA PHE A 974 46.00 10.85 -5.47
C PHE A 974 47.02 9.82 -4.96
N PHE A 975 46.92 8.56 -5.42
CA PHE A 975 47.88 7.52 -5.06
C PHE A 975 49.29 7.82 -5.58
N VAL A 976 49.44 8.16 -6.86
CA VAL A 976 50.77 8.43 -7.45
C VAL A 976 51.41 9.66 -6.82
N ASP A 977 50.65 10.75 -6.64
CA ASP A 977 51.16 11.97 -5.97
C ASP A 977 51.65 11.66 -4.55
N THR A 978 50.92 10.82 -3.82
CA THR A 978 51.31 10.38 -2.47
C THR A 978 52.60 9.56 -2.50
N VAL A 979 52.72 8.61 -3.43
CA VAL A 979 53.92 7.77 -3.59
C VAL A 979 55.14 8.62 -4.01
N GLU A 980 54.96 9.61 -4.86
CA GLU A 980 56.03 10.54 -5.26
C GLU A 980 56.46 11.44 -4.11
N ALA A 981 55.50 11.95 -3.32
CA ALA A 981 55.79 12.73 -2.12
C ALA A 981 56.61 11.90 -1.11
N ILE A 982 56.29 10.62 -0.92
CA ILE A 982 57.07 9.71 -0.07
C ILE A 982 58.43 9.42 -0.68
N ARG A 983 58.52 9.19 -2.00
CA ARG A 983 59.82 8.98 -2.68
C ARG A 983 60.76 10.17 -2.51
N SER A 984 60.21 11.39 -2.47
CA SER A 984 60.98 12.61 -2.25
C SER A 984 61.44 12.80 -0.80
N SER A 985 60.66 12.33 0.17
CA SER A 985 60.91 12.54 1.60
C SER A 985 61.64 11.37 2.29
N ASP A 986 61.36 10.13 1.89
CA ASP A 986 61.97 8.88 2.39
C ASP A 986 62.15 7.84 1.25
N PRO A 987 63.22 7.97 0.44
CA PRO A 987 63.46 7.08 -0.71
C PRO A 987 63.68 5.61 -0.32
N LEU A 988 64.31 5.37 0.84
CA LEU A 988 64.64 4.03 1.34
C LEU A 988 63.39 3.23 1.69
N ARG A 989 62.35 3.89 2.18
CA ARG A 989 61.06 3.28 2.52
C ARG A 989 60.36 2.72 1.29
N ILE A 990 60.30 3.48 0.19
CA ILE A 990 59.71 3.02 -1.08
C ILE A 990 60.57 1.91 -1.69
N GLU A 991 61.90 2.04 -1.68
CA GLU A 991 62.79 1.01 -2.25
C GLU A 991 62.66 -0.34 -1.54
N ASN A 992 62.55 -0.33 -0.21
CA ASN A 992 62.30 -1.54 0.58
C ASN A 992 60.92 -2.13 0.28
N LEU A 993 59.88 -1.29 0.18
CA LEU A 993 58.52 -1.71 -0.14
C LEU A 993 58.45 -2.39 -1.51
N THR A 994 59.04 -1.77 -2.54
CA THR A 994 59.10 -2.30 -3.91
C THR A 994 59.83 -3.63 -3.97
N ARG A 995 60.93 -3.79 -3.21
CA ARG A 995 61.68 -5.07 -3.14
C ARG A 995 60.90 -6.20 -2.46
N THR A 996 59.98 -5.88 -1.55
CA THR A 996 59.14 -6.86 -0.83
C THR A 996 57.83 -7.23 -1.53
N LEU A 997 57.50 -6.54 -2.63
CA LEU A 997 56.33 -6.86 -3.44
C LEU A 997 56.63 -8.01 -4.41
N GLU A 998 55.64 -8.87 -4.63
CA GLU A 998 55.71 -9.90 -5.66
C GLU A 998 55.75 -9.27 -7.06
N TRP A 999 56.32 -10.00 -8.02
CA TRP A 999 56.52 -9.47 -9.39
C TRP A 999 55.23 -8.95 -10.03
N ASN A 1000 54.09 -9.62 -9.81
CA ASN A 1000 52.78 -9.21 -10.32
C ASN A 1000 52.32 -7.84 -9.78
N TYR A 1001 52.63 -7.52 -8.51
CA TYR A 1001 52.29 -6.21 -7.94
C TYR A 1001 53.26 -5.11 -8.37
N GLN A 1002 54.52 -5.47 -8.71
CA GLN A 1002 55.48 -4.53 -9.29
C GLN A 1002 55.09 -4.11 -10.71
N THR A 1003 54.62 -5.05 -11.54
CA THR A 1003 54.08 -4.73 -12.87
C THR A 1003 52.84 -3.87 -12.74
N LEU A 1004 51.94 -4.21 -11.82
CA LEU A 1004 50.72 -3.45 -11.60
C LEU A 1004 50.99 -2.00 -11.15
N ALA A 1005 51.94 -1.78 -10.25
CA ALA A 1005 52.32 -0.44 -9.82
C ALA A 1005 52.86 0.42 -10.99
N ASN A 1006 53.56 -0.19 -11.95
CA ASN A 1006 54.02 0.49 -13.16
C ASN A 1006 52.86 0.80 -14.13
N ASP A 1007 51.91 -0.13 -14.28
CA ASP A 1007 50.73 0.05 -15.12
C ASP A 1007 49.84 1.18 -14.59
N VAL A 1008 49.66 1.25 -13.26
CA VAL A 1008 48.97 2.37 -12.59
C VAL A 1008 49.69 3.69 -12.85
N ALA A 1009 51.02 3.74 -12.73
CA ALA A 1009 51.79 4.95 -12.98
C ALA A 1009 51.66 5.46 -14.43
N GLN A 1010 51.63 4.55 -15.41
CA GLN A 1010 51.37 4.90 -16.82
C GLN A 1010 49.94 5.38 -17.06
N HIS A 1011 48.96 4.76 -16.38
CA HIS A 1011 47.56 5.15 -16.50
C HIS A 1011 47.28 6.56 -15.95
N VAL A 1012 48.01 7.00 -14.92
CA VAL A 1012 47.87 8.36 -14.37
C VAL A 1012 48.21 9.44 -15.40
N GLU A 1013 49.20 9.25 -16.27
CA GLU A 1013 49.54 10.23 -17.31
C GLU A 1013 48.37 10.44 -18.29
N GLN A 1014 47.64 9.36 -18.61
CA GLN A 1014 46.43 9.42 -19.44
C GLN A 1014 45.29 10.13 -18.71
N ARG A 1015 45.04 9.78 -17.45
CA ARG A 1015 43.99 10.39 -16.61
C ARG A 1015 44.21 11.88 -16.39
N ARG A 1016 45.46 12.33 -16.18
CA ARG A 1016 45.77 13.77 -16.04
C ARG A 1016 45.41 14.55 -17.31
N ALA A 1017 45.71 14.00 -18.48
CA ALA A 1017 45.36 14.62 -19.76
C ALA A 1017 43.83 14.69 -19.97
N GLU A 1018 43.08 13.65 -19.58
CA GLU A 1018 41.61 13.64 -19.62
C GLU A 1018 40.99 14.67 -18.66
N ILE A 1019 41.53 14.79 -17.44
CA ILE A 1019 41.06 15.77 -16.45
C ILE A 1019 41.31 17.20 -16.95
N GLU A 1020 42.47 17.49 -17.54
CA GLU A 1020 42.77 18.80 -18.14
C GLU A 1020 41.84 19.11 -19.31
N LYS A 1021 41.53 18.12 -20.16
CA LYS A 1021 40.57 18.26 -21.26
C LYS A 1021 39.16 18.59 -20.73
N LYS A 1022 38.65 17.84 -19.75
CA LYS A 1022 37.35 18.10 -19.11
C LYS A 1022 37.28 19.48 -18.44
N LYS A 1023 38.38 19.94 -17.83
CA LYS A 1023 38.47 21.30 -17.25
C LYS A 1023 38.41 22.39 -18.32
N LEU A 1024 39.06 22.19 -19.47
CA LEU A 1024 39.01 23.12 -20.60
C LEU A 1024 37.60 23.18 -21.21
N GLU A 1025 36.93 22.02 -21.35
CA GLU A 1025 35.55 21.92 -21.85
C GLU A 1025 34.55 22.60 -20.90
N LYS A 1026 34.62 22.34 -19.58
CA LYS A 1026 33.81 23.04 -18.59
C LYS A 1026 34.07 24.55 -18.62
N ALA A 1027 35.32 24.99 -18.67
CA ALA A 1027 35.65 26.41 -18.75
C ALA A 1027 35.11 27.08 -20.03
N SER A 1028 35.05 26.37 -21.16
CA SER A 1028 34.40 26.89 -22.37
C SER A 1028 32.88 26.96 -22.28
N ALA A 1029 32.23 26.01 -21.59
CA ALA A 1029 30.79 26.03 -21.36
C ALA A 1029 30.35 27.13 -20.38
N THR A 1030 31.15 27.43 -19.35
CA THR A 1030 30.88 28.54 -18.41
C THR A 1030 31.11 29.93 -19.01
N ILE A 1031 31.78 30.02 -20.17
CA ILE A 1031 31.94 31.28 -20.93
C ILE A 1031 30.80 31.45 -21.96
N ALA A 1032 30.06 30.37 -22.26
CA ALA A 1032 28.96 30.33 -23.21
C ALA A 1032 27.55 30.35 -22.56
N SER A 1033 27.45 30.05 -21.26
CA SER A 1033 26.28 30.30 -20.40
C SER A 1033 26.43 31.63 -19.65
#